data_AF-A0A0N5CVQ4-F1
#
_entry.id   AF-A0A0N5CVQ4-F1
#
_cell.length_a   1.000
_cell.length_b   1.000
_cell.length_c   1.000
_cell.angle_alpha   90.00
_cell.angle_beta   90.00
_cell.angle_gamma   90.00
#
_symmetry.space_group_name_H-M   'P 1'
#
loop_
_entity.id
_entity.type
_entity.pdbx_description
1 polymer ?
#
loop_
_entity_poly.entity_id
_entity_poly.type
_entity_poly.pdbx_seq_one_letter_code
_entity_poly.pdbx_strand_id
1 'polypeptide(L)'
;MWPKSAAIFKSRKFSTILSLLLALFLTGAGFAATRSTPVVFYFQVNRVNVKIRNLPSSFDGFSIALLTDIHVGPTVDQKRVLKIVTKTSALYPDVVAISGDLVDGFPSNLAERTKPLANLKSKYGVYFVTGNHEYYHGDVDQWLHYFTTKLNITVLRNTHRNLCSISGDCICIAGVDDYYTERLRIHNHRMDAERALDGCSNAQPVILLVHQPNGASKIVRNTKKRIDLILSGHTHGGQLYILWLFAYLMNAFMYGHYRIKDSGTQIYVSSGVNYWGPPVGTVSYHHKDCGCFRIESNMSGWCSMRSVYFAFAISITCIIFLNLFGFQIFGVYSVDDYRRGNRARQLSTIRYEFYLLPFSVFTYFRVTQFAKFTLTSGSNRSNKDQASEYHFFKSIFSFQVVSCFHRFINKCFSIFPSLGKLCLDKHVQVACALTIAFFLSFISYLLCDTVVVKHLPIKVNGLPANANGIQFALISDIHAGAAVCREQVEKIVDRVNSQEVAGVFIVGDVVDAPRESIVDRVKPLRFLESKTFYVSGNHEYYYGNASEWFELFEQYGFEVLNNRHVNFHGICVAGVSDFSSGWSGLPNHKFDPVKALRNCPQTSPTIVLSHNPASAKEIAFNKAHLRVDLILSGHTHAGQFYTVAPIVYLMLPYYYGLYRISSETQLFVTAGTLYQGAPMKMVFMSEIWIIKLYSVS
;
A
#
# COMPACT_ATOMS: atom_id res chain seq x y z
N MET A 1 7.97 -45.13 -30.51
CA MET A 1 6.76 -45.52 -29.75
C MET A 1 7.03 -45.30 -28.27
N TRP A 2 6.19 -44.55 -27.53
CA TRP A 2 6.30 -44.49 -26.06
C TRP A 2 5.88 -45.84 -25.44
N PRO A 3 6.48 -46.27 -24.32
CA PRO A 3 6.20 -47.56 -23.70
C PRO A 3 4.77 -47.62 -23.16
N LYS A 4 4.15 -48.82 -23.24
CA LYS A 4 2.74 -49.04 -22.86
C LYS A 4 2.42 -48.66 -21.39
N SER A 5 3.41 -48.61 -20.51
CA SER A 5 3.27 -48.15 -19.12
C SER A 5 2.86 -46.66 -19.00
N ALA A 6 3.20 -45.82 -19.99
CA ALA A 6 2.80 -44.40 -19.99
C ALA A 6 1.33 -44.16 -20.40
N ALA A 7 0.59 -45.20 -20.82
CA ALA A 7 -0.80 -45.05 -21.27
C ALA A 7 -1.76 -44.65 -20.14
N ILE A 8 -1.45 -44.98 -18.88
CA ILE A 8 -2.28 -44.64 -17.71
C ILE A 8 -2.38 -43.11 -17.55
N PHE A 9 -1.30 -42.37 -17.79
CA PHE A 9 -1.28 -40.90 -17.71
C PHE A 9 -2.03 -40.19 -18.86
N LYS A 10 -2.44 -40.91 -19.92
CA LYS A 10 -3.32 -40.38 -20.97
C LYS A 10 -4.81 -40.54 -20.66
N SER A 11 -5.17 -41.31 -19.64
CA SER A 11 -6.57 -41.49 -19.26
C SER A 11 -7.10 -40.23 -18.56
N ARG A 12 -8.00 -39.49 -19.24
CA ARG A 12 -8.70 -38.33 -18.66
C ARG A 12 -9.36 -38.67 -17.31
N LYS A 13 -9.86 -39.91 -17.15
CA LYS A 13 -10.40 -40.41 -15.87
C LYS A 13 -9.33 -40.56 -14.80
N PHE A 14 -8.15 -41.10 -15.13
CA PHE A 14 -7.03 -41.21 -14.19
C PHE A 14 -6.52 -39.84 -13.75
N SER A 15 -6.31 -38.90 -14.69
CA SER A 15 -5.91 -37.54 -14.36
C SER A 15 -6.96 -36.82 -13.50
N THR A 16 -8.25 -36.98 -13.79
CA THR A 16 -9.33 -36.45 -12.93
C THR A 16 -9.32 -37.06 -11.53
N ILE A 17 -9.16 -38.39 -11.40
CA ILE A 17 -9.11 -39.07 -10.09
C ILE A 17 -7.86 -38.64 -9.30
N LEU A 18 -6.70 -38.57 -9.94
CA LEU A 18 -5.45 -38.12 -9.31
C LEU A 18 -5.56 -36.66 -8.86
N SER A 19 -6.10 -35.77 -9.69
CA SER A 19 -6.36 -34.38 -9.31
C SER A 19 -7.39 -34.25 -8.18
N LEU A 20 -8.43 -35.09 -8.16
CA LEU A 20 -9.41 -35.12 -7.07
C LEU A 20 -8.80 -35.64 -5.77
N LEU A 21 -7.99 -36.70 -5.82
CA LEU A 21 -7.28 -37.24 -4.65
C LEU A 21 -6.23 -36.27 -4.12
N LEU A 22 -5.48 -35.60 -5.01
CA LEU A 22 -4.52 -34.57 -4.63
C LEU A 22 -5.23 -33.34 -4.06
N ALA A 23 -6.34 -32.91 -4.65
CA ALA A 23 -7.18 -31.84 -4.09
C ALA A 23 -7.77 -32.24 -2.73
N LEU A 24 -8.24 -33.48 -2.55
CA LEU A 24 -8.75 -33.98 -1.28
C LEU A 24 -7.65 -34.10 -0.22
N PHE A 25 -6.44 -34.49 -0.63
CA PHE A 25 -5.26 -34.56 0.24
C PHE A 25 -4.79 -33.15 0.66
N LEU A 26 -4.67 -32.21 -0.28
CA LEU A 26 -4.29 -30.82 0.00
C LEU A 26 -5.38 -30.08 0.81
N THR A 27 -6.66 -30.32 0.50
CA THR A 27 -7.79 -29.81 1.30
C THR A 27 -7.80 -30.47 2.68
N GLY A 28 -7.55 -31.77 2.78
CA GLY A 28 -7.45 -32.50 4.04
C GLY A 28 -6.29 -32.00 4.90
N ALA A 29 -5.12 -31.76 4.30
CA ALA A 29 -3.95 -31.18 4.95
C ALA A 29 -4.18 -29.71 5.35
N GLY A 30 -4.80 -28.89 4.49
CA GLY A 30 -5.16 -27.50 4.80
C GLY A 30 -6.27 -27.39 5.86
N PHE A 31 -7.23 -28.31 5.86
CA PHE A 31 -8.29 -28.41 6.87
C PHE A 31 -7.75 -28.97 8.18
N ALA A 32 -6.81 -29.93 8.13
CA ALA A 32 -6.04 -30.36 9.30
C ALA A 32 -5.17 -29.21 9.83
N ALA A 33 -4.58 -28.37 8.98
CA ALA A 33 -3.79 -27.20 9.40
C ALA A 33 -4.65 -26.04 9.95
N THR A 34 -5.94 -25.97 9.60
CA THR A 34 -6.88 -24.94 10.12
C THR A 34 -7.76 -25.45 11.27
N ARG A 35 -7.93 -26.77 11.44
CA ARG A 35 -8.53 -27.41 12.64
C ARG A 35 -7.51 -27.81 13.70
N SER A 36 -6.25 -28.03 13.32
CA SER A 36 -5.14 -27.72 14.24
C SER A 36 -5.34 -26.27 14.65
N THR A 37 -5.33 -26.02 15.96
CA THR A 37 -5.75 -24.75 16.55
C THR A 37 -5.11 -23.57 15.80
N PRO A 38 -5.91 -22.63 15.25
CA PRO A 38 -5.39 -21.63 14.33
C PRO A 38 -4.26 -20.84 14.99
N VAL A 39 -3.12 -20.71 14.30
CA VAL A 39 -1.87 -20.14 14.84
C VAL A 39 -1.94 -18.61 15.03
N VAL A 40 -3.14 -18.07 15.12
CA VAL A 40 -3.48 -16.67 15.40
C VAL A 40 -3.67 -16.43 16.92
N PHE A 41 -3.65 -17.47 17.76
CA PHE A 41 -4.07 -17.38 19.18
C PHE A 41 -3.02 -17.58 20.27
N TYR A 42 -1.73 -17.64 19.93
CA TYR A 42 -0.68 -17.42 20.92
C TYR A 42 0.06 -16.12 20.65
N PHE A 43 -0.22 -15.12 21.50
CA PHE A 43 0.81 -14.19 21.98
C PHE A 43 1.91 -15.04 22.63
N GLN A 44 2.81 -15.56 21.82
CA GLN A 44 3.97 -16.34 22.23
C GLN A 44 5.09 -15.37 22.57
N VAL A 45 5.79 -15.62 23.67
CA VAL A 45 6.99 -14.90 24.05
C VAL A 45 8.16 -15.78 23.70
N ASN A 46 9.10 -15.24 22.94
CA ASN A 46 10.15 -16.01 22.32
C ASN A 46 11.47 -15.33 22.57
N ARG A 47 12.53 -16.10 22.70
CA ARG A 47 13.78 -15.64 23.28
C ARG A 47 14.87 -15.68 22.24
N VAL A 48 15.30 -14.49 21.82
CA VAL A 48 16.32 -14.30 20.78
C VAL A 48 17.60 -13.87 21.48
N ASN A 49 18.69 -14.60 21.21
CA ASN A 49 19.96 -14.32 21.84
C ASN A 49 20.89 -13.51 20.92
N VAL A 50 21.50 -12.45 21.45
CA VAL A 50 22.26 -11.45 20.66
C VAL A 50 23.57 -11.08 21.37
N LYS A 51 24.75 -11.53 20.90
CA LYS A 51 26.03 -11.19 21.57
C LYS A 51 26.43 -9.76 21.26
N ILE A 52 26.52 -8.94 22.30
CA ILE A 52 26.99 -7.56 22.24
C ILE A 52 28.50 -7.56 22.55
N ARG A 53 29.27 -6.78 21.77
CA ARG A 53 30.73 -6.70 21.95
C ARG A 53 31.04 -5.94 23.23
N ASN A 54 31.93 -6.47 24.07
CA ASN A 54 32.37 -5.82 25.32
C ASN A 54 31.18 -5.40 26.21
N LEU A 55 30.15 -6.24 26.32
CA LEU A 55 29.08 -6.05 27.29
C LEU A 55 29.66 -6.20 28.70
N PRO A 56 29.47 -5.24 29.62
CA PRO A 56 29.88 -5.38 31.01
C PRO A 56 29.15 -6.54 31.69
N SER A 57 29.82 -7.27 32.58
CA SER A 57 29.26 -8.45 33.26
C SER A 57 28.04 -8.12 34.13
N SER A 58 27.93 -6.88 34.62
CA SER A 58 26.76 -6.33 35.32
C SER A 58 25.49 -6.24 34.47
N PHE A 59 25.61 -6.37 33.14
CA PHE A 59 24.52 -6.47 32.19
C PHE A 59 24.45 -7.83 31.48
N ASP A 60 25.21 -8.84 31.92
CA ASP A 60 25.00 -10.18 31.38
C ASP A 60 23.56 -10.66 31.68
N GLY A 61 22.92 -11.24 30.67
CA GLY A 61 21.51 -11.59 30.71
C GLY A 61 20.51 -10.42 30.63
N PHE A 62 20.95 -9.17 30.42
CA PHE A 62 20.05 -8.00 30.29
C PHE A 62 18.96 -8.23 29.24
N SER A 63 17.72 -7.93 29.61
CA SER A 63 16.52 -8.36 28.91
C SER A 63 15.65 -7.20 28.42
N ILE A 64 15.37 -7.20 27.11
CA ILE A 64 14.48 -6.22 26.49
C ILE A 64 13.22 -6.94 26.02
N ALA A 65 12.05 -6.45 26.38
CA ALA A 65 10.79 -6.81 25.73
C ALA A 65 10.54 -5.83 24.58
N LEU A 66 10.69 -6.30 23.35
CA LEU A 66 10.45 -5.48 22.15
C LEU A 66 8.98 -5.59 21.75
N LEU A 67 8.31 -4.44 21.75
CA LEU A 67 6.97 -4.26 21.22
C LEU A 67 7.05 -3.40 19.95
N THR A 68 6.40 -3.82 18.88
CA THR A 68 6.29 -3.07 17.62
C THR A 68 4.90 -3.26 17.07
N ASP A 69 4.40 -2.32 16.29
CA ASP A 69 3.24 -2.55 15.42
C ASP A 69 1.99 -3.06 16.19
N ILE A 70 1.69 -2.41 17.33
CA ILE A 70 0.53 -2.73 18.16
C ILE A 70 -0.76 -2.30 17.46
N HIS A 71 -0.71 -1.16 16.73
CA HIS A 71 -1.81 -0.56 15.99
C HIS A 71 -3.09 -0.41 16.84
N VAL A 72 -3.01 0.23 18.02
CA VAL A 72 -4.21 0.53 18.82
C VAL A 72 -5.13 1.40 17.98
N GLY A 73 -6.34 0.92 17.73
CA GLY A 73 -7.17 1.41 16.63
C GLY A 73 -8.54 0.75 16.58
N PRO A 74 -9.26 0.81 15.45
CA PRO A 74 -10.62 0.29 15.33
C PRO A 74 -10.77 -1.20 15.67
N THR A 75 -9.82 -2.04 15.26
CA THR A 75 -9.79 -3.51 15.42
C THR A 75 -9.00 -3.99 16.66
N VAL A 76 -8.27 -3.08 17.31
CA VAL A 76 -7.40 -3.38 18.45
C VAL A 76 -7.91 -2.64 19.67
N ASP A 77 -8.65 -3.35 20.52
CA ASP A 77 -9.36 -2.78 21.66
C ASP A 77 -8.51 -2.77 22.95
N GLN A 78 -9.03 -2.10 23.98
CA GLN A 78 -8.40 -2.00 25.29
C GLN A 78 -8.15 -3.36 25.94
N LYS A 79 -8.98 -4.39 25.67
CA LYS A 79 -8.78 -5.75 26.19
C LYS A 79 -7.57 -6.42 25.56
N ARG A 80 -7.36 -6.24 24.25
CA ARG A 80 -6.16 -6.74 23.55
C ARG A 80 -4.90 -6.02 24.03
N VAL A 81 -4.96 -4.70 24.22
CA VAL A 81 -3.86 -3.91 24.82
C VAL A 81 -3.56 -4.39 26.24
N LEU A 82 -4.57 -4.58 27.10
CA LEU A 82 -4.40 -5.12 28.44
C LEU A 82 -3.74 -6.51 28.41
N LYS A 83 -4.15 -7.40 27.49
CA LYS A 83 -3.54 -8.74 27.34
C LYS A 83 -2.06 -8.68 26.92
N ILE A 84 -1.69 -7.73 26.06
CA ILE A 84 -0.29 -7.45 25.70
C ILE A 84 0.47 -7.02 26.97
N VAL A 85 -0.02 -5.99 27.67
CA VAL A 85 0.63 -5.44 28.86
C VAL A 85 0.79 -6.48 29.96
N THR A 86 -0.26 -7.22 30.31
CA THR A 86 -0.19 -8.27 31.33
C THR A 86 0.85 -9.34 30.97
N LYS A 87 0.93 -9.75 29.69
CA LYS A 87 1.94 -10.71 29.26
C LYS A 87 3.35 -10.13 29.28
N THR A 88 3.55 -8.90 28.81
CA THR A 88 4.86 -8.23 28.79
C THR A 88 5.38 -7.99 30.21
N SER A 89 4.55 -7.43 31.10
CA SER A 89 4.91 -7.18 32.50
C SER A 89 5.19 -8.48 33.28
N ALA A 90 4.55 -9.59 32.93
CA ALA A 90 4.81 -10.90 33.53
C ALA A 90 6.16 -11.52 33.15
N LEU A 91 6.89 -10.95 32.18
CA LEU A 91 8.26 -11.35 31.84
C LEU A 91 9.32 -10.68 32.73
N TYR A 92 8.95 -9.65 33.49
CA TYR A 92 9.85 -8.82 34.28
C TYR A 92 11.10 -8.35 33.49
N PRO A 93 10.93 -7.74 32.30
CA PRO A 93 12.07 -7.32 31.48
C PRO A 93 12.83 -6.16 32.14
N ASP A 94 14.12 -6.05 31.87
CA ASP A 94 14.91 -4.89 32.29
C ASP A 94 14.39 -3.61 31.60
N VAL A 95 14.02 -3.70 30.31
CA VAL A 95 13.44 -2.59 29.52
C VAL A 95 12.25 -3.07 28.70
N VAL A 96 11.20 -2.25 28.57
CA VAL A 96 10.23 -2.38 27.46
C VAL A 96 10.59 -1.36 26.38
N ALA A 97 10.87 -1.82 25.17
CA ALA A 97 11.15 -0.97 24.01
C ALA A 97 9.98 -1.04 23.03
N ILE A 98 9.36 0.10 22.72
CA ILE A 98 8.26 0.22 21.78
C ILE A 98 8.77 0.88 20.50
N SER A 99 9.08 0.10 19.46
CA SER A 99 9.66 0.60 18.20
C SER A 99 8.56 0.90 17.16
N GLY A 100 7.81 1.98 17.39
CA GLY A 100 6.83 2.57 16.47
C GLY A 100 5.54 1.78 16.20
N ASP A 101 4.61 2.44 15.50
CA ASP A 101 3.27 1.96 15.13
C ASP A 101 2.46 1.48 16.35
N LEU A 102 2.36 2.36 17.34
CA LEU A 102 1.58 2.15 18.56
C LEU A 102 0.09 2.47 18.34
N VAL A 103 -0.24 3.47 17.51
CA VAL A 103 -1.61 4.03 17.37
C VAL A 103 -2.02 4.34 15.93
N ASP A 104 -3.27 3.99 15.57
CA ASP A 104 -3.89 4.19 14.25
C ASP A 104 -5.04 5.23 14.31
N GLY A 105 -4.86 6.36 14.99
CA GLY A 105 -5.91 7.38 15.12
C GLY A 105 -5.54 8.51 16.09
N PHE A 106 -6.43 9.50 16.25
CA PHE A 106 -6.21 10.65 17.14
C PHE A 106 -6.32 10.30 18.65
N PRO A 107 -5.59 11.01 19.54
CA PRO A 107 -5.67 10.83 20.99
C PRO A 107 -7.10 10.93 21.54
N SER A 108 -7.88 11.90 21.05
CA SER A 108 -9.29 12.12 21.41
C SER A 108 -10.17 10.88 21.27
N ASN A 109 -9.82 9.95 20.38
CA ASN A 109 -10.63 8.79 20.04
C ASN A 109 -10.09 7.48 20.62
N LEU A 110 -8.79 7.44 20.96
CA LEU A 110 -8.07 6.20 21.29
C LEU A 110 -7.34 6.21 22.64
N ALA A 111 -7.16 7.37 23.29
CA ALA A 111 -6.47 7.49 24.58
C ALA A 111 -6.97 6.46 25.63
N GLU A 112 -8.29 6.34 25.79
CA GLU A 112 -8.92 5.34 26.68
C GLU A 112 -8.48 3.89 26.38
N ARG A 113 -8.30 3.53 25.11
CA ARG A 113 -7.85 2.18 24.70
C ARG A 113 -6.37 1.96 25.00
N THR A 114 -5.56 3.02 24.96
CA THR A 114 -4.12 2.98 25.27
C THR A 114 -3.82 2.98 26.77
N LYS A 115 -4.75 3.42 27.64
CA LYS A 115 -4.56 3.48 29.11
C LYS A 115 -3.89 2.25 29.75
N PRO A 116 -4.16 0.99 29.37
CA PRO A 116 -3.50 -0.16 29.99
C PRO A 116 -1.97 -0.14 29.84
N LEU A 117 -1.41 0.51 28.82
CA LEU A 117 0.04 0.64 28.60
C LEU A 117 0.76 1.30 29.79
N ALA A 118 0.08 2.15 30.57
CA ALA A 118 0.61 2.74 31.80
C ALA A 118 1.00 1.68 32.87
N ASN A 119 0.51 0.44 32.74
CA ASN A 119 0.82 -0.68 33.62
C ASN A 119 1.95 -1.59 33.08
N LEU A 120 2.68 -1.16 32.05
CA LEU A 120 3.90 -1.84 31.60
C LEU A 120 4.97 -1.74 32.69
N LYS A 121 5.44 -2.90 33.18
CA LYS A 121 6.48 -2.99 34.21
C LYS A 121 7.80 -3.39 33.60
N SER A 122 8.85 -2.68 33.99
CA SER A 122 10.26 -2.96 33.68
C SER A 122 11.15 -2.33 34.75
N LYS A 123 12.41 -2.75 34.80
CA LYS A 123 13.38 -2.27 35.80
C LYS A 123 13.92 -0.87 35.49
N TYR A 124 14.19 -0.59 34.21
CA TYR A 124 14.79 0.66 33.72
C TYR A 124 13.83 1.53 32.90
N GLY A 125 12.59 1.09 32.68
CA GLY A 125 11.54 1.92 32.08
C GLY A 125 11.08 1.50 30.69
N VAL A 126 10.04 2.19 30.23
CA VAL A 126 9.38 1.99 28.94
C VAL A 126 9.81 3.09 27.98
N TYR A 127 10.42 2.71 26.85
CA TYR A 127 10.93 3.64 25.84
C TYR A 127 10.14 3.52 24.54
N PHE A 128 9.90 4.64 23.86
CA PHE A 128 9.15 4.69 22.60
C PHE A 128 9.86 5.54 21.54
N VAL A 129 9.83 5.07 20.29
CA VAL A 129 10.14 5.88 19.10
C VAL A 129 8.96 5.88 18.15
N THR A 130 8.80 6.95 17.36
CA THR A 130 7.71 7.05 16.39
C THR A 130 7.89 6.04 15.26
N GLY A 131 6.77 5.47 14.82
CA GLY A 131 6.61 4.87 13.51
C GLY A 131 5.85 5.81 12.58
N ASN A 132 5.63 5.39 11.34
CA ASN A 132 4.91 6.19 10.35
C ASN A 132 3.43 6.33 10.68
N HIS A 133 2.81 5.40 11.43
CA HIS A 133 1.39 5.48 11.78
C HIS A 133 1.07 6.65 12.71
N GLU A 134 2.00 6.99 13.60
CA GLU A 134 1.91 8.21 14.42
C GLU A 134 1.87 9.49 13.57
N TYR A 135 2.45 9.49 12.37
CA TYR A 135 2.41 10.60 11.41
C TYR A 135 1.23 10.52 10.42
N TYR A 136 0.68 9.33 10.16
CA TYR A 136 -0.41 9.13 9.20
C TYR A 136 -1.81 9.39 9.78
N HIS A 137 -2.02 9.05 11.04
CA HIS A 137 -3.38 8.86 11.57
C HIS A 137 -3.72 9.69 12.82
N GLY A 138 -2.80 10.55 13.29
CA GLY A 138 -3.07 11.43 14.41
C GLY A 138 -2.21 12.69 14.40
N ASP A 139 -2.43 13.53 15.42
CA ASP A 139 -1.47 14.57 15.78
C ASP A 139 -0.34 13.90 16.57
N VAL A 140 0.83 13.81 15.94
CA VAL A 140 2.01 13.14 16.50
C VAL A 140 2.44 13.80 17.82
N ASP A 141 2.49 15.13 17.91
CA ASP A 141 2.95 15.81 19.13
C ASP A 141 1.97 15.66 20.29
N GLN A 142 0.66 15.65 20.02
CA GLN A 142 -0.33 15.32 21.05
C GLN A 142 -0.16 13.89 21.57
N TRP A 143 0.15 12.92 20.71
CA TRP A 143 0.43 11.54 21.15
C TRP A 143 1.71 11.44 21.97
N LEU A 144 2.80 12.06 21.52
CA LEU A 144 4.07 12.06 22.24
C LEU A 144 3.92 12.71 23.63
N HIS A 145 3.18 13.82 23.70
CA HIS A 145 2.82 14.47 24.96
C HIS A 145 1.96 13.55 25.85
N TYR A 146 0.95 12.88 25.28
CA TYR A 146 0.09 11.95 26.02
C TYR A 146 0.85 10.72 26.56
N PHE A 147 1.71 10.10 25.74
CA PHE A 147 2.55 8.97 26.15
C PHE A 147 3.47 9.35 27.32
N THR A 148 4.11 10.51 27.22
CA THR A 148 5.00 11.03 28.28
C THR A 148 4.22 11.38 29.55
N THR A 149 3.13 12.14 29.45
CA THR A 149 2.44 12.73 30.63
C THR A 149 1.36 11.85 31.25
N LYS A 150 0.82 10.87 30.53
CA LYS A 150 -0.31 10.02 30.99
C LYS A 150 -0.02 8.53 31.03
N LEU A 151 0.94 8.03 30.24
CA LEU A 151 1.28 6.60 30.18
C LEU A 151 2.65 6.25 30.78
N ASN A 152 3.42 7.24 31.27
CA ASN A 152 4.78 7.04 31.79
C ASN A 152 5.74 6.37 30.79
N ILE A 153 5.57 6.68 29.49
CA ILE A 153 6.39 6.17 28.40
C ILE A 153 7.40 7.26 28.02
N THR A 154 8.70 6.94 28.11
CA THR A 154 9.77 7.87 27.73
C THR A 154 9.96 7.87 26.22
N VAL A 155 9.62 8.96 25.56
CA VAL A 155 9.80 9.11 24.12
C VAL A 155 11.25 9.48 23.80
N LEU A 156 11.92 8.69 22.94
CA LEU A 156 13.30 8.89 22.49
C LEU A 156 13.33 9.51 21.08
N ARG A 157 12.90 10.77 20.94
CA ARG A 157 12.99 11.49 19.65
C ARG A 157 14.39 12.03 19.43
N ASN A 158 15.18 11.37 18.56
CA ASN A 158 16.57 11.73 18.27
C ASN A 158 17.39 12.01 19.54
N THR A 159 17.18 11.17 20.56
CA THR A 159 17.69 11.33 21.93
C THR A 159 17.97 9.97 22.55
N HIS A 160 18.68 9.98 23.68
CA HIS A 160 19.12 8.77 24.38
C HIS A 160 18.90 8.86 25.90
N ARG A 161 19.06 7.71 26.56
CA ARG A 161 19.20 7.55 28.01
C ARG A 161 20.31 6.55 28.29
N ASN A 162 21.16 6.87 29.25
CA ASN A 162 22.14 5.93 29.79
C ASN A 162 21.48 5.16 30.94
N LEU A 163 21.42 3.84 30.81
CA LEU A 163 20.87 2.93 31.81
C LEU A 163 22.05 2.35 32.57
N CYS A 164 22.24 2.76 33.82
CA CYS A 164 23.41 2.39 34.62
C CYS A 164 23.08 1.35 35.68
N SER A 165 24.02 0.44 35.90
CA SER A 165 24.01 -0.57 36.94
C SER A 165 24.52 0.00 38.26
N ILE A 166 24.37 -0.76 39.35
CA ILE A 166 24.89 -0.37 40.68
C ILE A 166 26.43 -0.34 40.70
N SER A 167 27.11 -1.09 39.83
CA SER A 167 28.58 -1.04 39.67
C SER A 167 29.08 0.15 38.86
N GLY A 168 28.18 1.00 38.33
CA GLY A 168 28.54 2.18 37.54
C GLY A 168 28.70 1.94 36.04
N ASP A 169 28.68 0.68 35.57
CA ASP A 169 28.61 0.37 34.15
C ASP A 169 27.28 0.87 33.57
N CYS A 170 27.26 1.32 32.31
CA CYS A 170 26.04 1.78 31.64
C CYS A 170 25.84 1.17 30.24
N ILE A 171 24.59 1.16 29.77
CA ILE A 171 24.19 0.91 28.37
C ILE A 171 23.48 2.17 27.84
N CYS A 172 23.79 2.61 26.63
CA CYS A 172 23.03 3.66 25.96
C CYS A 172 21.80 3.04 25.26
N ILE A 173 20.59 3.47 25.63
CA ILE A 173 19.40 3.28 24.78
C ILE A 173 19.11 4.60 24.06
N ALA A 174 19.13 4.57 22.73
CA ALA A 174 18.89 5.71 21.86
C ALA A 174 17.66 5.46 20.98
N GLY A 175 17.08 6.53 20.46
CA GLY A 175 15.96 6.46 19.52
C GLY A 175 15.99 7.61 18.53
N VAL A 176 15.41 7.39 17.35
CA VAL A 176 15.24 8.39 16.29
C VAL A 176 13.75 8.57 15.96
N ASP A 177 13.39 9.72 15.39
CA ASP A 177 12.10 9.86 14.71
C ASP A 177 12.02 8.91 13.49
N ASP A 178 10.81 8.51 13.11
CA ASP A 178 10.58 7.58 11.99
C ASP A 178 11.25 8.02 10.67
N TYR A 179 11.71 7.04 9.88
CA TYR A 179 12.38 7.28 8.59
C TYR A 179 11.51 8.07 7.59
N TYR A 180 10.19 7.91 7.63
CA TYR A 180 9.28 8.61 6.71
C TYR A 180 9.26 10.13 6.93
N THR A 181 9.68 10.63 8.10
CA THR A 181 9.78 12.07 8.39
C THR A 181 10.67 12.83 7.42
N GLU A 182 11.70 12.19 6.86
CA GLU A 182 12.57 12.79 5.84
C GLU A 182 11.82 13.23 4.58
N ARG A 183 10.68 12.60 4.28
CA ARG A 183 9.82 12.91 3.14
C ARG A 183 8.75 13.95 3.47
N LEU A 184 8.27 13.98 4.71
CA LEU A 184 7.14 14.80 5.14
C LEU A 184 7.47 16.28 5.37
N ARG A 185 8.75 16.64 5.58
CA ARG A 185 9.20 18.03 5.87
C ARG A 185 8.44 18.70 7.04
N ILE A 186 7.97 17.93 8.02
CA ILE A 186 7.31 18.45 9.23
C ILE A 186 8.34 19.18 10.09
N HIS A 187 8.01 20.40 10.53
CA HIS A 187 8.89 21.22 11.36
C HIS A 187 9.25 20.49 12.66
N ASN A 188 10.54 20.40 13.00
CA ASN A 188 11.08 19.64 14.14
C ASN A 188 10.88 18.11 14.12
N HIS A 189 10.43 17.47 13.02
CA HIS A 189 10.39 16.00 12.90
C HIS A 189 11.27 15.53 11.74
N ARG A 190 12.35 14.84 12.09
CA ARG A 190 13.33 14.29 11.14
C ARG A 190 14.13 13.20 11.82
N MET A 191 14.32 12.05 11.17
CA MET A 191 15.27 11.03 11.62
C MET A 191 16.70 11.59 11.70
N ASP A 192 17.27 11.68 12.91
CA ASP A 192 18.60 12.24 13.19
C ASP A 192 19.36 11.35 14.19
N ALA A 193 20.12 10.40 13.63
CA ALA A 193 20.91 9.45 14.41
C ALA A 193 22.17 10.07 15.03
N GLU A 194 22.74 11.12 14.43
CA GLU A 194 23.93 11.77 14.99
C GLU A 194 23.57 12.46 16.31
N ARG A 195 22.44 13.17 16.35
CA ARG A 195 21.87 13.76 17.56
C ARG A 195 21.42 12.70 18.57
N ALA A 196 20.79 11.61 18.09
CA ALA A 196 20.37 10.51 18.97
C ALA A 196 21.54 9.92 19.76
N LEU A 197 22.69 9.77 19.12
CA LEU A 197 23.87 9.08 19.65
C LEU A 197 24.88 10.01 20.33
N ASP A 198 24.59 11.31 20.50
CA ASP A 198 25.60 12.30 20.89
C ASP A 198 26.15 12.17 22.32
N GLY A 199 25.31 11.71 23.26
CA GLY A 199 25.74 11.36 24.63
C GLY A 199 26.01 9.88 24.83
N CYS A 200 26.06 9.07 23.76
CA CYS A 200 26.45 7.67 23.84
C CYS A 200 27.97 7.55 23.68
N SER A 201 28.70 7.27 24.76
CA SER A 201 30.13 6.98 24.68
C SER A 201 30.41 5.71 23.86
N ASN A 202 31.47 5.72 23.04
CA ASN A 202 31.90 4.55 22.26
C ASN A 202 32.37 3.37 23.15
N ALA A 203 32.68 3.62 24.42
CA ALA A 203 33.10 2.60 25.37
C ALA A 203 31.94 1.71 25.85
N GLN A 204 30.74 2.27 25.99
CA GLN A 204 29.54 1.54 26.43
C GLN A 204 28.79 0.88 25.26
N PRO A 205 28.02 -0.19 25.50
CA PRO A 205 27.09 -0.73 24.51
C PRO A 205 26.01 0.27 24.07
N VAL A 206 25.65 0.24 22.79
CA VAL A 206 24.61 1.12 22.21
C VAL A 206 23.49 0.30 21.56
N ILE A 207 22.27 0.53 22.04
CA ILE A 207 21.03 -0.06 21.52
C ILE A 207 20.17 1.07 20.95
N LEU A 208 19.85 1.00 19.65
CA LEU A 208 19.13 2.04 18.93
C LEU A 208 17.73 1.54 18.52
N LEU A 209 16.69 2.28 18.90
CA LEU A 209 15.33 2.04 18.45
C LEU A 209 15.10 2.80 17.14
N VAL A 210 14.73 2.07 16.08
CA VAL A 210 14.41 2.62 14.76
C VAL A 210 13.22 1.85 14.22
N HIS A 211 12.08 2.49 13.98
CA HIS A 211 10.88 1.77 13.56
C HIS A 211 11.09 1.02 12.23
N GLN A 212 11.59 1.70 11.19
CA GLN A 212 11.78 1.12 9.86
C GLN A 212 13.21 0.58 9.60
N PRO A 213 13.35 -0.70 9.19
CA PRO A 213 14.53 -1.27 8.53
C PRO A 213 15.24 -0.42 7.47
N ASN A 214 14.51 0.34 6.65
CA ASN A 214 15.13 1.24 5.67
C ASN A 214 15.88 2.40 6.35
N GLY A 215 15.31 2.94 7.42
CA GLY A 215 16.00 3.88 8.31
C GLY A 215 17.22 3.24 8.97
N ALA A 216 17.10 2.03 9.50
CA ALA A 216 18.22 1.30 10.11
C ALA A 216 19.38 1.09 9.12
N SER A 217 19.09 0.66 7.88
CA SER A 217 20.08 0.50 6.80
C SER A 217 20.73 1.83 6.43
N LYS A 218 19.95 2.92 6.36
CA LYS A 218 20.49 4.25 6.09
C LYS A 218 21.41 4.74 7.21
N ILE A 219 21.03 4.53 8.46
CA ILE A 219 21.82 4.93 9.64
C ILE A 219 23.17 4.20 9.63
N VAL A 220 23.18 2.87 9.48
CA VAL A 220 24.42 2.07 9.47
C VAL A 220 25.37 2.44 8.33
N ARG A 221 24.86 2.92 7.18
CA ARG A 221 25.70 3.41 6.08
C ARG A 221 26.29 4.80 6.32
N ASN A 222 25.63 5.63 7.14
CA ASN A 222 25.90 7.07 7.19
C ASN A 222 26.52 7.56 8.52
N THR A 223 26.28 6.88 9.65
CA THR A 223 26.92 7.24 10.92
C THR A 223 28.22 6.49 11.12
N LYS A 224 29.19 7.16 11.76
CA LYS A 224 30.45 6.55 12.21
C LYS A 224 30.43 6.19 13.71
N LYS A 225 29.38 6.57 14.43
CA LYS A 225 29.23 6.28 15.86
C LYS A 225 28.93 4.79 16.06
N ARG A 226 29.42 4.22 17.16
CA ARG A 226 29.22 2.80 17.49
C ARG A 226 27.72 2.52 17.72
N ILE A 227 27.19 1.51 17.01
CA ILE A 227 25.87 0.92 17.27
C ILE A 227 26.05 -0.59 17.33
N ASP A 228 25.72 -1.22 18.46
CA ASP A 228 25.83 -2.67 18.63
C ASP A 228 24.56 -3.41 18.22
N LEU A 229 23.38 -2.82 18.49
CA LEU A 229 22.07 -3.42 18.18
C LEU A 229 21.05 -2.35 17.75
N ILE A 230 20.35 -2.59 16.64
CA ILE A 230 19.17 -1.83 16.22
C ILE A 230 17.92 -2.70 16.40
N LEU A 231 16.86 -2.15 16.99
CA LEU A 231 15.57 -2.82 17.18
C LEU A 231 14.47 -2.16 16.35
N SER A 232 13.89 -2.93 15.44
CA SER A 232 12.93 -2.43 14.44
C SER A 232 11.66 -3.27 14.32
N GLY A 233 10.64 -2.66 13.72
CA GLY A 233 9.35 -3.27 13.37
C GLY A 233 8.98 -2.89 11.94
N HIS A 234 7.77 -2.38 11.74
CA HIS A 234 7.21 -1.98 10.46
C HIS A 234 7.01 -3.14 9.46
N THR A 235 7.29 -4.40 9.78
CA THR A 235 7.36 -5.46 8.74
C THR A 235 6.20 -6.44 8.73
N HIS A 236 5.55 -6.63 9.88
CA HIS A 236 4.58 -7.71 10.10
C HIS A 236 5.00 -9.09 9.55
N GLY A 237 6.31 -9.35 9.38
CA GLY A 237 6.81 -10.56 8.70
C GLY A 237 6.22 -10.81 7.30
N GLY A 238 5.70 -9.78 6.61
CA GLY A 238 4.97 -9.95 5.34
C GLY A 238 3.61 -10.64 5.51
N GLN A 239 2.83 -10.22 6.51
CA GLN A 239 1.47 -10.68 6.93
C GLN A 239 0.53 -11.26 5.86
N LEU A 240 0.56 -10.77 4.61
CA LEU A 240 -0.06 -11.45 3.47
C LEU A 240 1.00 -12.07 2.55
N TYR A 241 0.95 -13.40 2.41
CA TYR A 241 1.81 -14.17 1.51
C TYR A 241 1.86 -13.62 0.07
N ILE A 242 0.73 -13.17 -0.49
CA ILE A 242 0.66 -12.62 -1.86
C ILE A 242 1.47 -11.30 -2.03
N LEU A 243 1.80 -10.64 -0.93
CA LEU A 243 2.57 -9.39 -0.89
C LEU A 243 3.97 -9.56 -0.31
N TRP A 244 4.27 -10.75 0.24
CA TRP A 244 5.56 -11.10 0.83
C TRP A 244 6.74 -10.87 -0.12
N LEU A 245 6.57 -11.08 -1.43
CA LEU A 245 7.65 -10.83 -2.41
C LEU A 245 7.90 -9.33 -2.64
N PHE A 246 6.85 -8.51 -2.78
CA PHE A 246 7.00 -7.05 -2.93
C PHE A 246 7.57 -6.43 -1.65
N ALA A 247 7.02 -6.87 -0.52
CA ALA A 247 7.54 -6.61 0.81
C ALA A 247 9.06 -6.88 0.89
N TYR A 248 9.48 -8.04 0.37
CA TYR A 248 10.87 -8.46 0.34
C TYR A 248 11.75 -7.63 -0.60
N LEU A 249 11.24 -7.16 -1.73
CA LEU A 249 12.04 -6.36 -2.66
C LEU A 249 12.17 -4.89 -2.24
N MET A 250 11.18 -4.33 -1.55
CA MET A 250 11.09 -2.89 -1.28
C MET A 250 11.93 -2.40 -0.10
N ASN A 251 12.54 -3.29 0.68
CA ASN A 251 13.07 -2.94 2.00
C ASN A 251 14.43 -3.56 2.29
N ALA A 252 15.15 -2.99 3.26
CA ALA A 252 16.48 -3.46 3.60
C ALA A 252 16.50 -4.70 4.50
N PHE A 253 15.48 -4.90 5.37
CA PHE A 253 15.38 -6.02 6.32
C PHE A 253 13.87 -6.36 6.60
N MET A 254 13.53 -7.59 7.04
CA MET A 254 12.13 -8.02 7.35
C MET A 254 11.96 -8.39 8.80
N TYR A 255 12.69 -9.41 9.19
CA TYR A 255 12.25 -10.32 10.22
C TYR A 255 13.44 -11.16 10.65
N GLY A 256 13.54 -11.41 11.94
CA GLY A 256 14.66 -12.12 12.54
C GLY A 256 15.87 -11.22 12.78
N HIS A 257 17.05 -11.84 12.78
CA HIS A 257 18.29 -11.23 13.24
C HIS A 257 19.32 -11.10 12.12
N TYR A 258 20.03 -9.97 12.12
CA TYR A 258 20.87 -9.50 11.03
C TYR A 258 22.21 -9.03 11.59
N ARG A 259 23.30 -9.28 10.87
CA ARG A 259 24.62 -8.78 11.24
C ARG A 259 25.31 -8.16 10.05
N ILE A 260 25.64 -6.88 10.18
CA ILE A 260 26.35 -6.11 9.16
C ILE A 260 27.84 -6.35 9.35
N LYS A 261 28.54 -6.83 8.31
CA LYS A 261 29.95 -7.25 8.42
C LYS A 261 30.87 -6.08 8.74
N ASP A 262 30.67 -4.94 8.07
CA ASP A 262 31.64 -3.84 8.05
C ASP A 262 31.62 -3.00 9.34
N SER A 263 30.43 -2.74 9.90
CA SER A 263 30.30 -2.05 11.20
C SER A 263 30.30 -3.00 12.40
N GLY A 264 29.98 -4.28 12.18
CA GLY A 264 29.69 -5.25 13.23
C GLY A 264 28.33 -5.07 13.92
N THR A 265 27.53 -4.07 13.52
CA THR A 265 26.19 -3.78 14.04
C THR A 265 25.24 -4.95 13.80
N GLN A 266 24.43 -5.27 14.81
CA GLN A 266 23.32 -6.19 14.68
C GLN A 266 22.02 -5.43 14.50
N ILE A 267 21.09 -5.98 13.74
CA ILE A 267 19.75 -5.43 13.54
C ILE A 267 18.77 -6.57 13.81
N TYR A 268 17.76 -6.32 14.63
CA TYR A 268 16.65 -7.25 14.83
C TYR A 268 15.38 -6.60 14.33
N VAL A 269 14.59 -7.37 13.59
CA VAL A 269 13.33 -6.90 13.05
C VAL A 269 12.19 -7.80 13.49
N SER A 270 11.23 -7.19 14.16
CA SER A 270 10.03 -7.81 14.71
C SER A 270 8.95 -7.96 13.64
N SER A 271 8.18 -9.06 13.66
CA SER A 271 6.99 -9.26 12.83
C SER A 271 5.73 -8.61 13.42
N GLY A 272 5.88 -7.61 14.29
CA GLY A 272 4.76 -7.01 15.01
C GLY A 272 4.28 -7.83 16.21
N VAL A 273 3.77 -7.09 17.20
CA VAL A 273 2.98 -7.60 18.33
C VAL A 273 1.55 -7.91 17.88
N ASN A 274 1.13 -7.30 16.76
CA ASN A 274 -0.21 -7.40 16.22
C ASN A 274 -0.16 -7.31 14.68
N TYR A 275 -1.32 -7.16 14.04
CA TYR A 275 -1.46 -7.04 12.59
C TYR A 275 -1.81 -5.60 12.18
N TRP A 276 -1.56 -5.25 10.91
CA TRP A 276 -2.10 -4.05 10.27
C TRP A 276 -3.29 -4.40 9.38
N GLY A 277 -4.32 -3.54 9.37
CA GLY A 277 -5.52 -3.74 8.56
C GLY A 277 -6.42 -4.89 9.06
N PRO A 278 -6.96 -5.74 8.17
CA PRO A 278 -7.85 -6.83 8.56
C PRO A 278 -7.10 -7.98 9.26
N PRO A 279 -7.75 -8.70 10.20
CA PRO A 279 -7.13 -9.75 11.03
C PRO A 279 -6.93 -11.07 10.27
N VAL A 280 -6.15 -11.04 9.18
CA VAL A 280 -5.87 -12.18 8.30
C VAL A 280 -4.37 -12.47 8.31
N GLY A 281 -4.01 -13.72 8.60
CA GLY A 281 -2.64 -14.24 8.42
C GLY A 281 -2.69 -15.49 7.57
N THR A 282 -2.18 -15.43 6.35
CA THR A 282 -2.13 -16.57 5.42
C THR A 282 -0.73 -17.18 5.42
N VAL A 283 -0.56 -18.25 6.22
CA VAL A 283 0.63 -19.13 6.30
C VAL A 283 1.96 -18.40 6.03
N SER A 284 2.39 -17.55 6.96
CA SER A 284 3.81 -17.26 7.09
C SER A 284 4.53 -18.57 7.39
N TYR A 285 5.58 -18.89 6.63
CA TYR A 285 6.45 -20.04 6.91
C TYR A 285 6.88 -19.97 8.38
N HIS A 286 6.51 -20.97 9.17
CA HIS A 286 6.80 -20.96 10.60
C HIS A 286 8.28 -21.20 10.85
N HIS A 287 9.03 -20.12 10.98
CA HIS A 287 9.57 -19.89 12.31
C HIS A 287 8.65 -18.92 13.05
N LYS A 288 8.36 -19.28 14.30
CA LYS A 288 7.62 -18.49 15.29
C LYS A 288 8.39 -17.16 15.52
N ASP A 289 7.76 -16.11 16.09
CA ASP A 289 8.31 -15.34 17.24
C ASP A 289 7.94 -13.83 17.35
N CYS A 290 7.44 -13.42 18.53
CA CYS A 290 7.61 -12.07 19.15
C CYS A 290 8.68 -12.12 20.27
N GLY A 291 9.60 -11.14 20.35
CA GLY A 291 10.90 -11.30 21.06
C GLY A 291 11.06 -10.74 22.49
N CYS A 292 11.88 -11.43 23.30
CA CYS A 292 12.42 -11.04 24.61
C CYS A 292 13.88 -11.54 24.76
N PHE A 293 14.87 -10.65 24.82
CA PHE A 293 16.27 -11.00 24.48
C PHE A 293 17.16 -11.47 25.66
N ARG A 294 18.23 -12.24 25.38
CA ARG A 294 19.32 -12.61 26.33
C ARG A 294 20.67 -12.78 25.59
N ILE A 295 21.74 -12.13 26.01
CA ILE A 295 22.86 -11.79 25.09
C ILE A 295 23.87 -12.94 24.81
N GLU A 296 23.78 -13.67 23.67
CA GLU A 296 24.81 -14.63 23.17
C GLU A 296 24.95 -14.80 21.61
N SER A 297 26.01 -15.46 21.10
CA SER A 297 26.56 -15.36 19.70
C SER A 297 26.30 -16.62 18.86
N ASN A 298 26.16 -16.58 17.53
CA ASN A 298 26.99 -15.86 16.54
C ASN A 298 26.26 -15.69 15.18
N MET A 299 26.77 -14.82 14.29
CA MET A 299 26.53 -14.70 12.81
C MET A 299 25.10 -14.74 12.16
N SER A 300 24.81 -13.70 11.33
CA SER A 300 23.88 -13.63 10.14
C SER A 300 22.37 -13.92 10.32
N GLY A 301 21.41 -13.33 9.57
CA GLY A 301 21.42 -12.38 8.42
C GLY A 301 20.14 -12.44 7.54
N TRP A 302 19.56 -11.29 7.11
CA TRP A 302 18.78 -11.04 5.84
C TRP A 302 17.36 -11.71 5.67
N CYS A 303 16.25 -11.17 5.08
CA CYS A 303 15.86 -9.85 4.48
C CYS A 303 14.29 -9.65 4.37
N SER A 304 13.77 -8.40 4.25
CA SER A 304 12.57 -7.97 3.43
C SER A 304 11.07 -7.70 3.90
N MET A 305 10.65 -6.48 4.32
CA MET A 305 9.38 -6.01 5.02
C MET A 305 7.95 -5.86 4.35
N ARG A 306 6.83 -6.24 5.05
CA ARG A 306 5.37 -5.77 5.03
C ARG A 306 4.52 -5.58 3.73
N SER A 307 3.19 -5.85 3.83
CA SER A 307 2.07 -4.88 3.61
C SER A 307 0.69 -5.54 3.37
N VAL A 308 -0.44 -4.92 3.80
CA VAL A 308 -1.84 -5.44 3.65
C VAL A 308 -2.92 -4.35 3.43
N TYR A 309 -2.71 -3.38 2.52
CA TYR A 309 -3.84 -2.54 2.02
C TYR A 309 -4.15 -2.73 0.53
N PHE A 310 -3.48 -3.69 -0.11
CA PHE A 310 -3.92 -4.36 -1.35
C PHE A 310 -5.29 -5.08 -1.19
N ALA A 311 -5.78 -5.19 0.06
CA ALA A 311 -6.86 -6.06 0.53
C ALA A 311 -8.25 -5.86 -0.15
N PHE A 312 -8.52 -4.70 -0.75
CA PHE A 312 -9.87 -4.41 -1.26
C PHE A 312 -10.10 -4.82 -2.72
N ALA A 313 -9.11 -4.74 -3.62
CA ALA A 313 -9.23 -5.42 -4.92
C ALA A 313 -8.75 -6.86 -4.88
N ILE A 314 -7.91 -7.21 -3.89
CA ILE A 314 -7.88 -8.58 -3.37
C ILE A 314 -9.30 -9.09 -3.16
N SER A 315 -10.29 -8.31 -2.71
CA SER A 315 -11.63 -8.88 -2.48
C SER A 315 -12.34 -9.37 -3.76
N ILE A 316 -12.26 -8.68 -4.90
CA ILE A 316 -12.91 -9.16 -6.15
C ILE A 316 -12.00 -10.15 -6.89
N THR A 317 -10.71 -9.86 -7.01
CA THR A 317 -9.73 -10.77 -7.61
C THR A 317 -9.63 -12.07 -6.83
N CYS A 318 -9.64 -12.03 -5.49
CA CYS A 318 -9.70 -13.22 -4.66
C CYS A 318 -11.09 -13.82 -4.54
N ILE A 319 -12.20 -13.15 -4.86
CA ILE A 319 -13.46 -13.90 -5.12
C ILE A 319 -13.30 -14.80 -6.36
N ILE A 320 -12.55 -14.38 -7.39
CA ILE A 320 -12.24 -15.22 -8.55
C ILE A 320 -11.15 -16.27 -8.19
N PHE A 321 -10.10 -15.87 -7.47
CA PHE A 321 -8.93 -16.69 -7.12
C PHE A 321 -9.18 -17.70 -5.98
N LEU A 322 -9.90 -17.34 -4.91
CA LEU A 322 -10.29 -18.26 -3.81
C LEU A 322 -11.33 -19.30 -4.26
N ASN A 323 -12.12 -18.98 -5.28
CA ASN A 323 -13.03 -19.95 -5.91
C ASN A 323 -12.27 -20.89 -6.86
N LEU A 324 -11.26 -20.39 -7.57
CA LEU A 324 -10.32 -21.21 -8.35
C LEU A 324 -9.50 -22.18 -7.49
N PHE A 325 -9.09 -21.75 -6.29
CA PHE A 325 -8.20 -22.48 -5.38
C PHE A 325 -8.89 -23.03 -4.11
N GLY A 326 -10.22 -23.02 -4.05
CA GLY A 326 -11.00 -23.93 -3.19
C GLY A 326 -11.03 -23.65 -1.68
N PHE A 327 -11.37 -22.43 -1.24
CA PHE A 327 -11.64 -22.20 0.19
C PHE A 327 -13.11 -22.41 0.59
N GLN A 328 -13.42 -23.58 1.16
CA GLN A 328 -14.63 -23.79 1.98
C GLN A 328 -14.28 -23.70 3.46
N ILE A 329 -14.74 -22.64 4.14
CA ILE A 329 -14.73 -22.57 5.62
C ILE A 329 -16.05 -23.15 6.12
N PHE A 330 -15.98 -24.25 6.88
CA PHE A 330 -17.16 -24.98 7.38
C PHE A 330 -17.64 -24.45 8.74
N GLY A 331 -18.95 -24.22 8.86
CA GLY A 331 -19.68 -24.26 10.14
C GLY A 331 -19.95 -25.70 10.59
N VAL A 332 -19.98 -25.93 11.90
CA VAL A 332 -19.99 -27.28 12.53
C VAL A 332 -21.39 -27.92 12.52
N TYR A 333 -21.45 -29.23 12.23
CA TYR A 333 -22.57 -30.10 12.57
C TYR A 333 -22.20 -31.02 13.74
N SER A 334 -22.86 -30.82 14.89
CA SER A 334 -23.59 -31.87 15.62
C SER A 334 -24.03 -31.35 16.98
N VAL A 335 -25.35 -31.25 17.18
CA VAL A 335 -26.04 -31.90 18.31
C VAL A 335 -27.40 -32.36 17.78
N ASP A 336 -27.41 -33.43 16.99
CA ASP A 336 -28.60 -34.29 16.94
C ASP A 336 -28.63 -35.06 18.26
N ASP A 337 -29.43 -34.57 19.23
CA ASP A 337 -30.57 -35.34 19.75
C ASP A 337 -31.34 -34.53 20.81
N TYR A 338 -32.09 -33.51 20.38
CA TYR A 338 -33.21 -33.03 21.21
C TYR A 338 -34.44 -32.62 20.39
N ARG A 339 -35.12 -33.66 19.89
CA ARG A 339 -36.59 -33.74 19.88
C ARG A 339 -37.35 -32.74 18.99
N ARG A 340 -37.58 -33.13 17.74
CA ARG A 340 -38.91 -33.54 17.18
C ARG A 340 -38.92 -33.34 15.67
N GLY A 341 -39.00 -34.44 14.92
CA GLY A 341 -38.95 -34.40 13.46
C GLY A 341 -40.13 -33.61 12.87
N ASN A 342 -39.84 -32.58 12.08
CA ASN A 342 -40.80 -32.00 11.14
C ASN A 342 -40.08 -31.44 9.90
N ARG A 343 -40.09 -32.21 8.81
CA ARG A 343 -39.06 -32.17 7.75
C ARG A 343 -39.28 -31.10 6.67
N ALA A 344 -40.26 -30.21 6.82
CA ALA A 344 -40.74 -29.33 5.75
C ALA A 344 -40.55 -27.81 5.97
N ARG A 345 -39.93 -27.35 7.07
CA ARG A 345 -39.85 -25.91 7.39
C ARG A 345 -38.50 -25.40 7.94
N GLN A 346 -37.38 -26.02 7.55
CA GLN A 346 -36.03 -25.61 7.98
C GLN A 346 -35.06 -25.23 6.83
N LEU A 347 -35.49 -25.24 5.57
CA LEU A 347 -34.63 -24.90 4.42
C LEU A 347 -34.51 -23.40 4.12
N SER A 348 -35.27 -22.54 4.82
CA SER A 348 -35.26 -21.08 4.59
C SER A 348 -34.12 -20.35 5.31
N THR A 349 -33.47 -20.94 6.31
CA THR A 349 -32.57 -20.18 7.22
C THR A 349 -31.09 -20.27 6.83
N ILE A 350 -30.68 -21.30 6.07
CA ILE A 350 -29.26 -21.53 5.69
C ILE A 350 -28.88 -20.84 4.37
N ARG A 351 -29.85 -20.43 3.53
CA ARG A 351 -29.59 -19.70 2.27
C ARG A 351 -29.25 -18.21 2.45
N TYR A 352 -29.33 -17.67 3.66
CA TYR A 352 -29.31 -16.22 3.88
C TYR A 352 -27.94 -15.58 4.04
N GLU A 353 -26.93 -16.30 4.56
CA GLU A 353 -25.65 -15.68 4.92
C GLU A 353 -24.83 -15.20 3.70
N PHE A 354 -25.09 -15.75 2.50
CA PHE A 354 -24.44 -15.33 1.26
C PHE A 354 -25.06 -14.09 0.59
N TYR A 355 -26.30 -13.70 0.91
CA TYR A 355 -27.00 -12.64 0.19
C TYR A 355 -26.63 -11.22 0.60
N LEU A 356 -25.86 -11.07 1.67
CA LEU A 356 -25.75 -9.81 2.36
C LEU A 356 -24.32 -9.29 2.47
N LEU A 357 -23.26 -9.75 1.78
CA LEU A 357 -21.91 -9.23 2.10
C LEU A 357 -21.75 -7.68 2.14
N PRO A 358 -22.45 -6.86 1.32
CA PRO A 358 -22.52 -5.40 1.51
C PRO A 358 -23.46 -4.95 2.65
N PHE A 359 -24.57 -5.66 2.83
CA PHE A 359 -25.68 -5.29 3.73
C PHE A 359 -25.57 -5.88 5.14
N SER A 360 -24.78 -6.94 5.31
CA SER A 360 -24.39 -7.61 6.53
C SER A 360 -23.26 -6.85 7.17
N VAL A 361 -22.38 -6.17 6.42
CA VAL A 361 -21.51 -5.13 6.97
C VAL A 361 -22.37 -4.00 7.55
N PHE A 362 -23.37 -3.50 6.81
CA PHE A 362 -24.27 -2.44 7.31
C PHE A 362 -25.13 -2.88 8.51
N THR A 363 -25.65 -4.11 8.46
CA THR A 363 -26.42 -4.73 9.56
C THR A 363 -25.52 -5.07 10.74
N TYR A 364 -24.29 -5.53 10.53
CA TYR A 364 -23.29 -5.76 11.57
C TYR A 364 -22.87 -4.44 12.22
N PHE A 365 -22.69 -3.36 11.45
CA PHE A 365 -22.49 -2.01 12.01
C PHE A 365 -23.72 -1.54 12.81
N ARG A 366 -24.95 -1.77 12.33
CA ARG A 366 -26.17 -1.40 13.09
C ARG A 366 -26.40 -2.29 14.32
N VAL A 367 -26.13 -3.58 14.25
CA VAL A 367 -26.22 -4.55 15.36
C VAL A 367 -25.09 -4.33 16.35
N THR A 368 -23.88 -3.96 15.94
CA THR A 368 -22.82 -3.54 16.88
C THR A 368 -23.06 -2.16 17.48
N GLN A 369 -23.78 -1.25 16.81
CA GLN A 369 -24.27 -0.01 17.42
C GLN A 369 -25.43 -0.27 18.40
N PHE A 370 -26.34 -1.20 18.09
CA PHE A 370 -27.42 -1.62 19.00
C PHE A 370 -26.88 -2.42 20.21
N ALA A 371 -25.90 -3.30 19.99
CA ALA A 371 -25.17 -3.99 21.05
C ALA A 371 -24.32 -3.02 21.87
N LYS A 372 -23.69 -2.01 21.25
CA LYS A 372 -23.06 -0.91 22.00
C LYS A 372 -24.08 -0.20 22.87
N PHE A 373 -25.26 0.13 22.36
CA PHE A 373 -26.33 0.79 23.13
C PHE A 373 -26.79 -0.05 24.32
N THR A 374 -27.07 -1.35 24.15
CA THR A 374 -27.47 -2.24 25.26
C THR A 374 -26.33 -2.59 26.22
N LEU A 375 -25.07 -2.51 25.78
CA LEU A 375 -23.88 -2.69 26.63
C LEU A 375 -23.39 -1.39 27.31
N THR A 376 -23.84 -0.20 26.86
CA THR A 376 -23.56 1.09 27.51
C THR A 376 -24.75 1.68 28.27
N SER A 377 -25.94 1.08 28.19
CA SER A 377 -27.12 1.47 28.97
C SER A 377 -27.05 1.13 30.47
N GLY A 378 -25.84 1.12 31.05
CA GLY A 378 -25.52 0.70 32.41
C GLY A 378 -25.31 1.82 33.44
N SER A 379 -25.69 3.07 33.14
CA SER A 379 -25.77 4.14 34.15
C SER A 379 -26.73 5.28 33.75
N ASN A 380 -27.32 5.91 34.77
CA ASN A 380 -28.25 7.04 34.78
C ASN A 380 -29.55 6.93 33.95
N ARG A 381 -30.68 6.99 34.69
CA ARG A 381 -32.06 7.17 34.25
C ARG A 381 -32.49 8.62 34.55
N SER A 382 -32.85 9.40 33.53
CA SER A 382 -33.75 10.57 33.69
C SER A 382 -34.23 11.15 32.34
N ASN A 383 -33.42 11.11 31.28
CA ASN A 383 -33.74 11.72 29.96
C ASN A 383 -33.75 10.72 28.78
N LYS A 384 -34.23 9.47 28.95
CA LYS A 384 -34.03 8.38 27.94
C LYS A 384 -35.27 7.91 27.16
N ASP A 385 -36.47 8.40 27.44
CA ASP A 385 -37.68 7.67 27.02
C ASP A 385 -38.28 8.07 25.65
N GLN A 386 -38.07 9.29 25.13
CA GLN A 386 -38.58 9.65 23.79
C GLN A 386 -37.67 9.21 22.63
N ALA A 387 -36.34 9.16 22.84
CA ALA A 387 -35.41 8.74 21.79
C ALA A 387 -35.38 7.20 21.61
N SER A 388 -35.71 6.44 22.66
CA SER A 388 -35.67 4.98 22.66
C SER A 388 -36.80 4.36 21.81
N GLU A 389 -38.03 4.85 21.94
CA GLU A 389 -39.16 4.44 21.10
C GLU A 389 -38.89 4.71 19.62
N TYR A 390 -38.38 5.90 19.28
CA TYR A 390 -38.05 6.28 17.90
C TYR A 390 -37.05 5.29 17.25
N HIS A 391 -36.02 4.86 17.98
CA HIS A 391 -35.06 3.88 17.48
C HIS A 391 -35.61 2.44 17.42
N PHE A 392 -36.53 2.07 18.31
CA PHE A 392 -37.21 0.77 18.28
C PHE A 392 -38.14 0.64 17.07
N PHE A 393 -39.04 1.61 16.86
CA PHE A 393 -39.95 1.64 15.70
C PHE A 393 -39.19 1.67 14.36
N LYS A 394 -38.10 2.43 14.25
CA LYS A 394 -37.27 2.50 13.05
C LYS A 394 -36.55 1.17 12.75
N SER A 395 -36.27 0.37 13.78
CA SER A 395 -35.70 -0.98 13.64
C SER A 395 -36.75 -1.99 13.15
N ILE A 396 -37.99 -1.91 13.65
CA ILE A 396 -39.13 -2.71 13.15
C ILE A 396 -39.43 -2.39 11.69
N PHE A 397 -39.46 -1.09 11.33
CA PHE A 397 -39.64 -0.64 9.94
C PHE A 397 -38.54 -1.20 9.02
N SER A 398 -37.29 -1.19 9.49
CA SER A 398 -36.15 -1.78 8.76
C SER A 398 -36.30 -3.30 8.57
N PHE A 399 -36.81 -4.02 9.56
CA PHE A 399 -37.08 -5.47 9.46
C PHE A 399 -38.21 -5.79 8.47
N GLN A 400 -39.27 -4.97 8.45
CA GLN A 400 -40.35 -5.09 7.47
C GLN A 400 -39.85 -4.83 6.05
N VAL A 401 -39.04 -3.78 5.85
CA VAL A 401 -38.37 -3.49 4.57
C VAL A 401 -37.51 -4.68 4.12
N VAL A 402 -36.69 -5.26 4.99
CA VAL A 402 -35.90 -6.47 4.67
C VAL A 402 -36.80 -7.67 4.32
N SER A 403 -37.93 -7.87 5.00
CA SER A 403 -38.87 -8.96 4.65
C SER A 403 -39.56 -8.76 3.30
N CYS A 404 -39.83 -7.50 2.91
CA CYS A 404 -40.41 -7.14 1.63
C CYS A 404 -39.36 -7.27 0.52
N PHE A 405 -38.14 -6.80 0.75
CA PHE A 405 -37.01 -7.00 -0.16
C PHE A 405 -36.67 -8.48 -0.36
N HIS A 406 -36.73 -9.29 0.69
CA HIS A 406 -36.53 -10.73 0.57
C HIS A 406 -37.64 -11.42 -0.23
N ARG A 407 -38.91 -11.07 0.01
CA ARG A 407 -40.04 -11.57 -0.80
C ARG A 407 -39.91 -11.14 -2.26
N PHE A 408 -39.48 -9.91 -2.51
CA PHE A 408 -39.17 -9.41 -3.86
C PHE A 408 -38.03 -10.19 -4.51
N ILE A 409 -36.88 -10.34 -3.84
CA ILE A 409 -35.71 -11.09 -4.33
C ILE A 409 -36.04 -12.57 -4.61
N ASN A 410 -36.76 -13.25 -3.72
CA ASN A 410 -37.21 -14.63 -3.98
C ASN A 410 -38.17 -14.69 -5.17
N LYS A 411 -39.06 -13.70 -5.32
CA LYS A 411 -39.95 -13.61 -6.49
C LYS A 411 -39.13 -13.40 -7.77
N CYS A 412 -38.12 -12.53 -7.75
CA CYS A 412 -37.15 -12.37 -8.84
C CYS A 412 -36.42 -13.68 -9.18
N PHE A 413 -35.97 -14.47 -8.20
CA PHE A 413 -35.34 -15.77 -8.46
C PHE A 413 -36.31 -16.87 -8.92
N SER A 414 -37.60 -16.79 -8.56
CA SER A 414 -38.63 -17.65 -9.14
C SER A 414 -38.97 -17.30 -10.59
N ILE A 415 -38.88 -16.01 -10.96
CA ILE A 415 -39.06 -15.53 -12.33
C ILE A 415 -37.81 -15.79 -13.18
N PHE A 416 -36.62 -15.70 -12.58
CA PHE A 416 -35.32 -15.93 -13.24
C PHE A 416 -34.50 -17.02 -12.51
N PRO A 417 -34.80 -18.32 -12.74
CA PRO A 417 -34.10 -19.43 -12.06
C PRO A 417 -32.59 -19.44 -12.29
N SER A 418 -32.13 -18.96 -13.46
CA SER A 418 -30.71 -18.82 -13.80
C SER A 418 -29.98 -17.82 -12.91
N LEU A 419 -30.65 -16.71 -12.55
CA LEU A 419 -30.13 -15.70 -11.63
C LEU A 419 -30.03 -16.27 -10.20
N GLY A 420 -31.02 -17.07 -9.79
CA GLY A 420 -30.99 -17.79 -8.53
C GLY A 420 -29.82 -18.78 -8.44
N LYS A 421 -29.50 -19.50 -9.53
CA LYS A 421 -28.32 -20.37 -9.60
C LYS A 421 -27.01 -19.57 -9.53
N LEU A 422 -26.90 -18.47 -10.29
CA LEU A 422 -25.72 -17.59 -10.26
C LEU A 422 -25.45 -17.03 -8.85
N CYS A 423 -26.50 -16.70 -8.08
CA CYS A 423 -26.36 -16.15 -6.73
C CYS A 423 -26.19 -17.20 -5.61
N LEU A 424 -26.47 -18.49 -5.85
CA LEU A 424 -26.48 -19.53 -4.80
C LEU A 424 -25.54 -20.72 -5.03
N ASP A 425 -25.25 -21.06 -6.29
CA ASP A 425 -24.49 -22.26 -6.62
C ASP A 425 -23.02 -21.90 -6.82
N LYS A 426 -22.17 -22.35 -5.88
CA LYS A 426 -20.72 -22.10 -5.93
C LYS A 426 -20.08 -22.57 -7.24
N HIS A 427 -20.55 -23.67 -7.85
CA HIS A 427 -19.97 -24.18 -9.07
C HIS A 427 -20.34 -23.31 -10.28
N VAL A 428 -21.57 -22.79 -10.30
CA VAL A 428 -22.00 -21.79 -11.29
C VAL A 428 -21.23 -20.49 -11.07
N GLN A 429 -21.00 -20.06 -9.84
CA GLN A 429 -20.18 -18.88 -9.52
C GLN A 429 -18.73 -19.01 -9.98
N VAL A 430 -18.06 -20.13 -9.65
CA VAL A 430 -16.68 -20.39 -10.10
C VAL A 430 -16.62 -20.45 -11.62
N ALA A 431 -17.54 -21.18 -12.26
CA ALA A 431 -17.58 -21.31 -13.71
C ALA A 431 -17.84 -19.97 -14.41
N CYS A 432 -18.80 -19.18 -13.92
CA CYS A 432 -19.08 -17.84 -14.46
C CYS A 432 -17.91 -16.88 -14.22
N ALA A 433 -17.31 -16.88 -13.03
CA ALA A 433 -16.13 -16.06 -12.70
C ALA A 433 -14.94 -16.40 -13.62
N LEU A 434 -14.66 -17.69 -13.83
CA LEU A 434 -13.63 -18.16 -14.75
C LEU A 434 -13.93 -17.82 -16.20
N THR A 435 -15.18 -17.98 -16.62
CA THR A 435 -15.64 -17.68 -17.97
C THR A 435 -15.52 -16.18 -18.25
N ILE A 436 -15.95 -15.33 -17.31
CA ILE A 436 -15.80 -13.87 -17.36
C ILE A 436 -14.31 -13.49 -17.37
N ALA A 437 -13.50 -14.05 -16.47
CA ALA A 437 -12.06 -13.78 -16.42
C ALA A 437 -11.35 -14.15 -17.72
N PHE A 438 -11.68 -15.31 -18.30
CA PHE A 438 -11.17 -15.76 -19.60
C PHE A 438 -11.61 -14.81 -20.72
N PHE A 439 -12.91 -14.51 -20.84
CA PHE A 439 -13.41 -13.61 -21.89
C PHE A 439 -12.87 -12.19 -21.76
N LEU A 440 -12.81 -11.60 -20.56
CA LEU A 440 -12.20 -10.28 -20.33
C LEU A 440 -10.70 -10.28 -20.69
N SER A 441 -9.97 -11.32 -20.33
CA SER A 441 -8.55 -11.46 -20.66
C SER A 441 -8.33 -11.63 -22.16
N PHE A 442 -9.15 -12.46 -22.81
CA PHE A 442 -9.10 -12.71 -24.25
C PHE A 442 -9.47 -11.46 -25.06
N ILE A 443 -10.56 -10.78 -24.71
CA ILE A 443 -10.98 -9.51 -25.32
C ILE A 443 -9.91 -8.43 -25.09
N SER A 444 -9.36 -8.31 -23.88
CA SER A 444 -8.28 -7.38 -23.56
C SER A 444 -7.02 -7.61 -24.38
N TYR A 445 -6.64 -8.88 -24.60
CA TYR A 445 -5.52 -9.24 -25.48
C TYR A 445 -5.81 -8.88 -26.94
N LEU A 446 -7.02 -9.17 -27.46
CA LEU A 446 -7.40 -8.80 -28.83
C LEU A 446 -7.49 -7.28 -29.05
N LEU A 447 -7.78 -6.50 -28.00
CA LEU A 447 -7.97 -5.05 -28.08
C LEU A 447 -6.78 -4.22 -27.59
N CYS A 448 -5.70 -4.82 -27.09
CA CYS A 448 -4.58 -4.09 -26.48
C CYS A 448 -3.90 -3.10 -27.45
N ASP A 449 -3.75 -3.48 -28.71
CA ASP A 449 -3.20 -2.67 -29.81
C ASP A 449 -4.22 -1.64 -30.38
N THR A 450 -5.48 -1.64 -29.91
CA THR A 450 -6.53 -0.74 -30.42
C THR A 450 -6.45 0.62 -29.73
N VAL A 451 -5.78 1.57 -30.37
CA VAL A 451 -5.64 2.95 -29.88
C VAL A 451 -6.88 3.79 -30.20
N VAL A 452 -7.54 4.29 -29.16
CA VAL A 452 -8.74 5.15 -29.25
C VAL A 452 -8.36 6.61 -29.04
N VAL A 453 -8.73 7.46 -29.98
CA VAL A 453 -8.63 8.92 -29.82
C VAL A 453 -9.86 9.44 -29.07
N LYS A 454 -9.64 10.27 -28.05
CA LYS A 454 -10.68 10.90 -27.22
C LYS A 454 -10.47 12.40 -27.18
N HIS A 455 -11.54 13.19 -27.09
CA HIS A 455 -11.45 14.66 -27.01
C HIS A 455 -11.81 15.15 -25.61
N LEU A 456 -11.01 16.07 -25.07
CA LEU A 456 -11.21 16.66 -23.74
C LEU A 456 -11.24 18.20 -23.82
N PRO A 457 -12.41 18.84 -23.67
CA PRO A 457 -12.48 20.29 -23.52
C PRO A 457 -12.03 20.71 -22.11
N ILE A 458 -10.98 21.49 -21.99
CA ILE A 458 -10.50 22.06 -20.71
C ILE A 458 -10.64 23.59 -20.74
N LYS A 459 -11.18 24.14 -19.65
CA LYS A 459 -11.27 25.59 -19.44
C LYS A 459 -10.02 26.09 -18.71
N VAL A 460 -9.41 27.16 -19.22
CA VAL A 460 -8.17 27.75 -18.69
C VAL A 460 -8.34 29.27 -18.57
N ASN A 461 -7.91 29.85 -17.44
CA ASN A 461 -8.07 31.28 -17.17
C ASN A 461 -7.04 32.11 -17.97
N GLY A 462 -7.44 33.27 -18.49
CA GLY A 462 -6.52 34.18 -19.19
C GLY A 462 -5.90 33.59 -20.46
N LEU A 463 -6.57 32.62 -21.10
CA LEU A 463 -6.10 32.03 -22.36
C LEU A 463 -6.13 33.09 -23.48
N PRO A 464 -5.01 33.32 -24.21
CA PRO A 464 -4.98 34.28 -25.31
C PRO A 464 -6.03 34.00 -26.38
N ALA A 465 -6.58 35.05 -27.01
CA ALA A 465 -7.65 34.92 -27.99
C ALA A 465 -7.27 34.03 -29.20
N ASN A 466 -6.01 34.08 -29.63
CA ASN A 466 -5.43 33.24 -30.69
C ASN A 466 -5.14 31.79 -30.25
N ALA A 467 -5.17 31.50 -28.94
CA ALA A 467 -5.05 30.16 -28.37
C ALA A 467 -6.42 29.58 -27.95
N ASN A 468 -7.51 30.35 -28.04
CA ASN A 468 -8.84 29.86 -27.71
C ASN A 468 -9.32 28.81 -28.74
N GLY A 469 -9.57 27.59 -28.28
CA GLY A 469 -9.88 26.44 -29.12
C GLY A 469 -8.66 25.68 -29.65
N ILE A 470 -7.43 26.01 -29.23
CA ILE A 470 -6.22 25.27 -29.62
C ILE A 470 -6.29 23.81 -29.14
N GLN A 471 -5.75 22.89 -29.95
CA GLN A 471 -5.78 21.45 -29.69
C GLN A 471 -4.36 20.89 -29.55
N PHE A 472 -4.16 20.04 -28.55
CA PHE A 472 -2.91 19.30 -28.32
C PHE A 472 -3.18 17.80 -28.23
N ALA A 473 -2.34 16.96 -28.83
CA ALA A 473 -2.37 15.52 -28.59
C ALA A 473 -1.56 15.20 -27.33
N LEU A 474 -2.16 14.51 -26.36
CA LEU A 474 -1.49 13.97 -25.18
C LEU A 474 -1.29 12.46 -25.34
N ILE A 475 -0.04 12.04 -25.15
CA ILE A 475 0.49 10.68 -25.24
C ILE A 475 1.31 10.43 -23.97
N SER A 476 1.26 9.22 -23.43
CA SER A 476 2.11 8.80 -22.30
C SER A 476 2.24 7.28 -22.27
N ASP A 477 3.14 6.74 -21.44
CA ASP A 477 3.17 5.32 -21.10
C ASP A 477 3.23 4.41 -22.36
N ILE A 478 4.18 4.70 -23.26
CA ILE A 478 4.38 3.91 -24.50
C ILE A 478 5.12 2.60 -24.17
N HIS A 479 6.04 2.60 -23.20
CA HIS A 479 6.83 1.44 -22.77
C HIS A 479 7.43 0.61 -23.92
N ALA A 480 8.01 1.26 -24.94
CA ALA A 480 8.74 0.60 -26.01
C ALA A 480 9.82 -0.30 -25.40
N GLY A 481 9.70 -1.61 -25.61
CA GLY A 481 10.28 -2.59 -24.69
C GLY A 481 9.81 -4.00 -25.03
N ALA A 482 9.89 -4.94 -24.09
CA ALA A 482 9.74 -6.37 -24.36
C ALA A 482 8.50 -6.77 -25.20
N ALA A 483 7.34 -6.17 -24.94
CA ALA A 483 6.09 -6.45 -25.67
C ALA A 483 5.64 -5.34 -26.64
N VAL A 484 6.11 -4.11 -26.47
CA VAL A 484 5.80 -2.99 -27.39
C VAL A 484 6.91 -2.92 -28.43
N CYS A 485 6.58 -3.35 -29.64
CA CYS A 485 7.47 -3.35 -30.78
C CYS A 485 7.27 -2.08 -31.62
N ARG A 486 8.06 -1.97 -32.69
CA ARG A 486 8.10 -0.80 -33.57
C ARG A 486 6.72 -0.50 -34.19
N GLU A 487 6.02 -1.55 -34.57
CA GLU A 487 4.75 -1.52 -35.29
C GLU A 487 3.63 -0.91 -34.43
N GLN A 488 3.64 -1.10 -33.10
CA GLN A 488 2.74 -0.39 -32.20
C GLN A 488 3.05 1.12 -32.13
N VAL A 489 4.33 1.49 -32.15
CA VAL A 489 4.75 2.89 -32.12
C VAL A 489 4.45 3.60 -33.44
N GLU A 490 4.60 2.93 -34.59
CA GLU A 490 4.16 3.44 -35.91
C GLU A 490 2.66 3.76 -35.91
N LYS A 491 1.81 2.84 -35.40
CA LYS A 491 0.36 3.08 -35.26
C LYS A 491 0.03 4.31 -34.40
N ILE A 492 0.82 4.61 -33.36
CA ILE A 492 0.63 5.84 -32.56
C ILE A 492 0.91 7.06 -33.43
N VAL A 493 2.05 7.09 -34.13
CA VAL A 493 2.45 8.24 -34.96
C VAL A 493 1.42 8.52 -36.06
N ASP A 494 1.01 7.50 -36.81
CA ASP A 494 -0.05 7.61 -37.83
C ASP A 494 -1.35 8.15 -37.22
N ARG A 495 -1.72 7.64 -36.04
CA ARG A 495 -2.93 8.05 -35.32
C ARG A 495 -2.86 9.49 -34.84
N VAL A 496 -1.69 10.00 -34.44
CA VAL A 496 -1.49 11.39 -34.00
C VAL A 496 -1.48 12.34 -35.19
N ASN A 497 -0.72 12.03 -36.25
CA ASN A 497 -0.65 12.85 -37.46
C ASN A 497 -2.01 12.94 -38.17
N SER A 498 -2.88 11.93 -38.01
CA SER A 498 -4.28 11.99 -38.48
C SER A 498 -5.17 13.01 -37.76
N GLN A 499 -4.67 13.76 -36.78
CA GLN A 499 -5.43 14.71 -35.95
C GLN A 499 -4.90 16.13 -36.10
N GLU A 500 -5.81 17.09 -36.26
CA GLU A 500 -5.47 18.52 -36.35
C GLU A 500 -5.08 19.09 -34.97
N VAL A 501 -3.79 18.95 -34.61
CA VAL A 501 -3.22 19.43 -33.34
C VAL A 501 -2.04 20.39 -33.55
N ALA A 502 -2.01 21.46 -32.75
CA ALA A 502 -0.94 22.46 -32.78
C ALA A 502 0.38 21.93 -32.18
N GLY A 503 0.31 20.89 -31.35
CA GLY A 503 1.47 20.25 -30.76
C GLY A 503 1.14 18.92 -30.09
N VAL A 504 2.19 18.16 -29.79
CA VAL A 504 2.11 16.86 -29.10
C VAL A 504 2.78 16.98 -27.74
N PHE A 505 2.12 16.50 -26.68
CA PHE A 505 2.67 16.35 -25.34
C PHE A 505 2.94 14.87 -25.09
N ILE A 506 4.21 14.51 -24.90
CA ILE A 506 4.62 13.16 -24.50
C ILE A 506 5.03 13.21 -23.02
N VAL A 507 4.26 12.51 -22.18
CA VAL A 507 4.33 12.62 -20.71
C VAL A 507 4.86 11.33 -20.09
N GLY A 508 6.17 11.09 -20.32
CA GLY A 508 6.98 10.05 -19.68
C GLY A 508 6.69 8.59 -20.04
N ASP A 509 7.57 7.71 -19.55
CA ASP A 509 7.54 6.26 -19.71
C ASP A 509 7.43 5.81 -21.18
N VAL A 510 8.34 6.31 -22.01
CA VAL A 510 8.40 5.97 -23.44
C VAL A 510 9.13 4.64 -23.69
N VAL A 511 10.04 4.23 -22.79
CA VAL A 511 11.04 3.17 -23.02
C VAL A 511 11.22 2.24 -21.81
N ASP A 512 11.40 0.95 -22.07
CA ASP A 512 11.44 -0.13 -21.05
C ASP A 512 12.74 -0.97 -21.09
N ALA A 513 13.78 -0.49 -21.79
CA ALA A 513 15.09 -1.15 -21.90
C ALA A 513 16.22 -0.15 -22.29
N PRO A 514 17.51 -0.54 -22.26
CA PRO A 514 18.61 0.34 -22.66
C PRO A 514 18.57 0.72 -24.14
N ARG A 515 19.03 1.93 -24.48
CA ARG A 515 18.91 2.51 -25.84
C ARG A 515 19.44 1.60 -26.95
N GLU A 516 20.62 1.03 -26.75
CA GLU A 516 21.26 0.09 -27.69
C GLU A 516 20.37 -1.12 -28.07
N SER A 517 19.46 -1.54 -27.18
CA SER A 517 18.61 -2.71 -27.39
C SER A 517 17.30 -2.42 -28.14
N ILE A 518 16.81 -1.17 -28.09
CA ILE A 518 15.44 -0.84 -28.51
C ILE A 518 15.28 0.49 -29.28
N VAL A 519 16.37 1.18 -29.63
CA VAL A 519 16.34 2.44 -30.41
C VAL A 519 15.49 2.36 -31.68
N ASP A 520 15.54 1.25 -32.44
CA ASP A 520 14.74 1.10 -33.67
C ASP A 520 13.23 0.94 -33.43
N ARG A 521 12.80 0.64 -32.18
CA ARG A 521 11.37 0.57 -31.78
C ARG A 521 10.76 1.94 -31.58
N VAL A 522 11.52 2.90 -31.03
CA VAL A 522 11.07 4.29 -30.84
C VAL A 522 11.35 5.21 -32.03
N LYS A 523 12.17 4.76 -32.99
CA LYS A 523 12.48 5.47 -34.24
C LYS A 523 11.28 6.03 -35.02
N PRO A 524 10.08 5.42 -35.02
CA PRO A 524 8.90 6.02 -35.65
C PRO A 524 8.51 7.39 -35.08
N LEU A 525 8.77 7.64 -33.79
CA LEU A 525 8.40 8.88 -33.09
C LEU A 525 8.98 10.15 -33.74
N ARG A 526 10.09 10.03 -34.49
CA ARG A 526 10.69 11.13 -35.25
C ARG A 526 9.84 11.66 -36.41
N PHE A 527 8.77 10.94 -36.77
CA PHE A 527 7.85 11.31 -37.86
C PHE A 527 6.56 11.96 -37.35
N LEU A 528 6.47 12.33 -36.07
CA LEU A 528 5.40 13.20 -35.57
C LEU A 528 5.51 14.58 -36.26
N GLU A 529 4.44 14.99 -36.95
CA GLU A 529 4.45 16.20 -37.79
C GLU A 529 4.35 17.50 -36.97
N SER A 530 3.53 17.50 -35.92
CA SER A 530 3.35 18.67 -35.04
C SER A 530 4.47 18.77 -33.99
N LYS A 531 4.77 20.00 -33.57
CA LYS A 531 5.84 20.26 -32.58
C LYS A 531 5.59 19.47 -31.30
N THR A 532 6.58 18.65 -30.93
CA THR A 532 6.47 17.70 -29.82
C THR A 532 7.25 18.19 -28.60
N PHE A 533 6.60 18.20 -27.44
CA PHE A 533 7.18 18.53 -26.14
C PHE A 533 7.20 17.27 -25.28
N TYR A 534 8.35 17.00 -24.66
CA TYR A 534 8.59 15.75 -23.92
C TYR A 534 9.02 16.02 -22.48
N VAL A 535 8.52 15.20 -21.55
CA VAL A 535 9.05 15.10 -20.19
C VAL A 535 9.30 13.64 -19.84
N SER A 536 10.35 13.39 -19.04
CA SER A 536 10.70 12.07 -18.54
C SER A 536 9.65 11.48 -17.59
N GLY A 537 9.50 10.16 -17.65
CA GLY A 537 8.88 9.34 -16.61
C GLY A 537 9.93 8.67 -15.74
N ASN A 538 9.53 7.64 -14.98
CA ASN A 538 10.46 6.88 -14.16
C ASN A 538 11.20 5.78 -14.93
N HIS A 539 10.60 5.26 -16.01
CA HIS A 539 11.16 4.16 -16.78
C HIS A 539 12.42 4.54 -17.57
N GLU A 540 12.55 5.80 -18.00
CA GLU A 540 13.79 6.30 -18.60
C GLU A 540 15.02 6.18 -17.68
N TYR A 541 14.84 6.15 -16.35
CA TYR A 541 15.94 6.04 -15.39
C TYR A 541 16.26 4.62 -14.94
N TYR A 542 15.44 3.64 -15.30
CA TYR A 542 15.62 2.25 -14.85
C TYR A 542 16.63 1.47 -15.71
N TYR A 543 16.81 1.88 -16.97
CA TYR A 543 17.50 1.07 -17.98
C TYR A 543 18.60 1.84 -18.72
N GLY A 544 19.81 1.82 -18.14
CA GLY A 544 20.99 2.48 -18.70
C GLY A 544 21.07 3.97 -18.38
N ASN A 545 21.71 4.75 -19.25
CA ASN A 545 21.88 6.19 -19.06
C ASN A 545 20.72 6.97 -19.70
N ALA A 546 19.86 7.55 -18.86
CA ALA A 546 18.72 8.36 -19.28
C ALA A 546 19.08 9.55 -20.19
N SER A 547 20.29 10.12 -20.08
CA SER A 547 20.71 11.22 -20.98
C SER A 547 20.73 10.79 -22.45
N GLU A 548 21.09 9.54 -22.75
CA GLU A 548 21.11 9.05 -24.13
C GLU A 548 19.71 9.02 -24.77
N TRP A 549 18.67 8.83 -23.96
CA TRP A 549 17.29 8.91 -24.39
C TRP A 549 16.86 10.36 -24.66
N PHE A 550 17.26 11.28 -23.78
CA PHE A 550 16.97 12.71 -23.95
C PHE A 550 17.66 13.28 -25.20
N GLU A 551 18.94 12.97 -25.40
CA GLU A 551 19.70 13.36 -26.60
C GLU A 551 19.08 12.79 -27.89
N LEU A 552 18.60 11.53 -27.87
CA LEU A 552 17.92 10.93 -29.01
C LEU A 552 16.59 11.64 -29.32
N PHE A 553 15.81 11.99 -28.30
CA PHE A 553 14.54 12.70 -28.50
C PHE A 553 14.77 14.15 -28.95
N GLU A 554 15.80 14.84 -28.46
CA GLU A 554 16.22 16.15 -29.01
C GLU A 554 16.64 16.00 -30.49
N GLN A 555 17.34 14.92 -30.89
CA GLN A 555 17.65 14.62 -32.29
C GLN A 555 16.42 14.30 -33.16
N TYR A 556 15.32 13.85 -32.56
CA TYR A 556 14.02 13.67 -33.23
C TYR A 556 13.23 15.00 -33.32
N GLY A 557 13.81 16.11 -32.86
CA GLY A 557 13.18 17.43 -32.88
C GLY A 557 12.25 17.69 -31.69
N PHE A 558 12.30 16.85 -30.64
CA PHE A 558 11.45 17.03 -29.46
C PHE A 558 12.04 18.10 -28.54
N GLU A 559 11.17 18.95 -28.02
CA GLU A 559 11.56 19.90 -26.98
C GLU A 559 11.50 19.21 -25.62
N VAL A 560 12.67 18.78 -25.13
CA VAL A 560 12.82 18.08 -23.84
C VAL A 560 12.75 19.07 -22.68
N LEU A 561 11.61 19.08 -21.98
CA LEU A 561 11.25 20.07 -20.97
C LEU A 561 11.62 19.67 -19.52
N ASN A 562 12.52 18.71 -19.31
CA ASN A 562 12.92 18.25 -17.98
C ASN A 562 13.44 19.40 -17.07
N ASN A 563 12.59 19.88 -16.15
CA ASN A 563 12.78 21.09 -15.34
C ASN A 563 13.06 22.36 -16.18
N ARG A 564 12.39 22.48 -17.32
CA ARG A 564 12.48 23.61 -18.27
C ARG A 564 11.07 24.04 -18.71
N HIS A 565 10.97 25.16 -19.41
CA HIS A 565 9.74 25.63 -20.01
C HIS A 565 10.00 26.34 -21.34
N VAL A 566 8.93 26.51 -22.11
CA VAL A 566 8.88 27.26 -23.37
C VAL A 566 7.56 28.01 -23.46
N ASN A 567 7.56 29.16 -24.13
CA ASN A 567 6.32 29.86 -24.48
C ASN A 567 5.82 29.37 -25.84
N PHE A 568 4.61 28.83 -25.90
CA PHE A 568 3.98 28.33 -27.12
C PHE A 568 2.56 28.90 -27.26
N HIS A 569 2.31 29.67 -28.33
CA HIS A 569 1.04 30.39 -28.55
C HIS A 569 0.59 31.29 -27.36
N GLY A 570 1.53 31.83 -26.58
CA GLY A 570 1.24 32.67 -25.41
C GLY A 570 0.94 31.89 -24.12
N ILE A 571 1.05 30.57 -24.16
CA ILE A 571 0.94 29.64 -23.03
C ILE A 571 2.35 29.26 -22.57
N CYS A 572 2.64 29.30 -21.26
CA CYS A 572 3.87 28.69 -20.76
C CYS A 572 3.68 27.17 -20.67
N VAL A 573 4.40 26.41 -21.49
CA VAL A 573 4.47 24.95 -21.40
C VAL A 573 5.74 24.59 -20.64
N ALA A 574 5.58 24.09 -19.42
CA ALA A 574 6.66 23.67 -18.54
C ALA A 574 6.70 22.15 -18.39
N GLY A 575 7.88 21.58 -18.19
CA GLY A 575 8.05 20.18 -17.81
C GLY A 575 8.78 20.07 -16.48
N VAL A 576 8.40 19.09 -15.67
CA VAL A 576 9.08 18.77 -14.40
C VAL A 576 9.59 17.34 -14.48
N SER A 577 10.92 17.14 -14.36
CA SER A 577 11.51 15.81 -14.37
C SER A 577 10.83 14.92 -13.33
N ASP A 578 10.52 13.66 -13.66
CA ASP A 578 9.78 12.77 -12.75
C ASP A 578 10.41 12.69 -11.34
N PHE A 579 9.59 12.40 -10.32
CA PHE A 579 10.01 12.32 -8.93
C PHE A 579 11.18 11.35 -8.68
N SER A 580 11.31 10.30 -9.48
CA SER A 580 12.42 9.33 -9.44
C SER A 580 13.75 9.86 -10.00
N SER A 581 13.75 10.96 -10.76
CA SER A 581 14.95 11.59 -11.34
C SER A 581 16.05 11.89 -10.32
N GLY A 582 15.69 12.08 -9.05
CA GLY A 582 16.63 12.25 -7.92
C GLY A 582 17.59 11.08 -7.70
N TRP A 583 17.26 9.89 -8.22
CA TRP A 583 18.03 8.64 -8.11
C TRP A 583 18.78 8.27 -9.39
N SER A 584 18.56 8.99 -10.49
CA SER A 584 19.15 8.73 -11.82
C SER A 584 20.67 8.90 -11.91
N GLY A 585 21.29 9.55 -10.92
CA GLY A 585 22.70 9.96 -10.97
C GLY A 585 22.97 11.19 -11.84
N LEU A 586 22.00 11.68 -12.62
CA LEU A 586 22.21 12.83 -13.51
C LEU A 586 22.34 14.16 -12.74
N PRO A 587 23.35 14.99 -13.06
CA PRO A 587 23.58 16.26 -12.36
C PRO A 587 22.45 17.27 -12.67
N ASN A 588 22.01 18.00 -11.66
CA ASN A 588 20.99 19.06 -11.76
C ASN A 588 19.62 18.64 -12.34
N HIS A 589 19.34 17.34 -12.37
CA HIS A 589 18.19 16.73 -13.04
C HIS A 589 16.99 16.38 -12.12
N LYS A 590 17.19 16.48 -10.79
CA LYS A 590 16.17 16.15 -9.77
C LYS A 590 14.87 16.93 -9.97
N PHE A 591 13.73 16.33 -9.66
CA PHE A 591 12.40 16.97 -9.60
C PHE A 591 12.46 18.36 -8.96
N ASP A 592 12.20 19.41 -9.75
CA ASP A 592 12.26 20.81 -9.31
C ASP A 592 11.23 21.68 -10.07
N PRO A 593 9.98 21.77 -9.57
CA PRO A 593 8.94 22.56 -10.21
C PRO A 593 9.21 24.07 -10.16
N VAL A 594 9.98 24.57 -9.18
CA VAL A 594 10.31 26.00 -9.11
C VAL A 594 11.29 26.35 -10.22
N LYS A 595 12.31 25.52 -10.46
CA LYS A 595 13.22 25.68 -11.61
C LYS A 595 12.50 25.57 -12.95
N ALA A 596 11.52 24.66 -13.07
CA ALA A 596 10.69 24.54 -14.25
C ALA A 596 9.87 25.83 -14.52
N LEU A 597 9.31 26.45 -13.48
CA LEU A 597 8.32 27.53 -13.62
C LEU A 597 8.89 28.97 -13.52
N ARG A 598 10.09 29.17 -12.95
CA ARG A 598 10.58 30.49 -12.50
C ARG A 598 10.61 31.64 -13.51
N ASN A 599 10.62 31.38 -14.82
CA ASN A 599 10.56 32.43 -15.85
C ASN A 599 9.27 32.37 -16.70
N CYS A 600 8.28 31.55 -16.33
CA CYS A 600 6.96 31.63 -16.93
C CYS A 600 6.30 32.99 -16.60
N PRO A 601 5.78 33.73 -17.60
CA PRO A 601 5.03 34.95 -17.32
C PRO A 601 3.78 34.63 -16.50
N GLN A 602 3.64 35.22 -15.31
CA GLN A 602 2.52 34.91 -14.40
C GLN A 602 1.15 35.39 -14.95
N THR A 603 1.16 36.31 -15.91
CA THR A 603 -0.01 36.75 -16.67
C THR A 603 -0.47 35.72 -17.70
N SER A 604 0.44 34.88 -18.22
CA SER A 604 0.12 33.80 -19.17
C SER A 604 -0.41 32.56 -18.46
N PRO A 605 -1.31 31.80 -19.10
CA PRO A 605 -1.70 30.48 -18.62
C PRO A 605 -0.50 29.52 -18.65
N THR A 606 -0.42 28.65 -17.67
CA THR A 606 0.70 27.71 -17.51
C THR A 606 0.22 26.27 -17.48
N ILE A 607 0.73 25.47 -18.42
CA ILE A 607 0.50 24.03 -18.54
C ILE A 607 1.78 23.30 -18.13
N VAL A 608 1.67 22.35 -17.21
CA VAL A 608 2.81 21.56 -16.71
C VAL A 608 2.67 20.11 -17.15
N LEU A 609 3.68 19.62 -17.86
CA LEU A 609 3.87 18.20 -18.15
C LEU A 609 4.63 17.57 -16.97
N SER A 610 4.04 16.55 -16.33
CA SER A 610 4.72 15.79 -15.29
C SER A 610 4.17 14.37 -15.25
N HIS A 611 5.05 13.38 -15.38
CA HIS A 611 4.64 11.99 -15.55
C HIS A 611 3.84 11.45 -14.35
N ASN A 612 4.40 11.48 -13.14
CA ASN A 612 3.74 10.92 -11.96
C ASN A 612 2.74 11.91 -11.32
N PRO A 613 1.43 11.59 -11.28
CA PRO A 613 0.41 12.51 -10.78
C PRO A 613 0.47 12.73 -9.26
N ALA A 614 1.17 11.90 -8.49
CA ALA A 614 1.39 12.16 -7.06
C ALA A 614 2.16 13.47 -6.82
N SER A 615 2.95 13.93 -7.80
CA SER A 615 3.67 15.20 -7.75
C SER A 615 2.78 16.44 -7.88
N ALA A 616 1.52 16.30 -8.34
CA ALA A 616 0.67 17.42 -8.73
C ALA A 616 0.44 18.45 -7.62
N LYS A 617 0.43 18.03 -6.34
CA LYS A 617 0.34 18.95 -5.20
C LYS A 617 1.62 19.77 -4.98
N GLU A 618 2.82 19.19 -5.16
CA GLU A 618 4.08 19.95 -5.01
C GLU A 618 4.33 20.89 -6.21
N ILE A 619 3.73 20.59 -7.37
CA ILE A 619 3.68 21.48 -8.53
C ILE A 619 2.69 22.63 -8.31
N ALA A 620 1.42 22.32 -7.98
CA ALA A 620 0.36 23.32 -7.80
C ALA A 620 0.62 24.25 -6.60
N PHE A 621 1.12 23.70 -5.48
CA PHE A 621 1.49 24.46 -4.29
C PHE A 621 3.02 24.58 -4.17
N ASN A 622 3.69 24.90 -5.28
CA ASN A 622 5.13 25.09 -5.31
C ASN A 622 5.57 26.23 -4.37
N LYS A 623 6.78 26.11 -3.80
CA LYS A 623 7.30 27.01 -2.75
C LYS A 623 7.46 28.47 -3.17
N ALA A 624 7.45 28.75 -4.48
CA ALA A 624 7.59 30.11 -5.01
C ALA A 624 6.22 30.73 -5.37
N HIS A 625 5.11 30.03 -5.09
CA HIS A 625 3.74 30.45 -5.42
C HIS A 625 3.54 30.81 -6.90
N LEU A 626 4.28 30.13 -7.79
CA LEU A 626 4.21 30.34 -9.23
C LEU A 626 2.94 29.71 -9.80
N ARG A 627 2.27 30.43 -10.70
CA ARG A 627 1.01 30.05 -11.33
C ARG A 627 1.11 28.71 -12.09
N VAL A 628 0.09 27.86 -11.90
CA VAL A 628 -0.13 26.63 -12.66
C VAL A 628 -1.64 26.45 -12.88
N ASP A 629 -2.09 26.43 -14.13
CA ASP A 629 -3.51 26.31 -14.48
C ASP A 629 -3.90 24.85 -14.79
N LEU A 630 -3.00 24.09 -15.43
CA LEU A 630 -3.24 22.71 -15.85
C LEU A 630 -1.99 21.86 -15.69
N ILE A 631 -2.13 20.66 -15.12
CA ILE A 631 -1.10 19.62 -15.03
C ILE A 631 -1.56 18.42 -15.86
N LEU A 632 -0.69 17.86 -16.69
CA LEU A 632 -0.94 16.66 -17.49
C LEU A 632 -0.01 15.53 -17.03
N SER A 633 -0.56 14.34 -16.76
CA SER A 633 0.14 13.19 -16.17
C SER A 633 -0.32 11.83 -16.73
N GLY A 634 0.56 10.83 -16.64
CA GLY A 634 0.31 9.43 -17.01
C GLY A 634 0.51 8.51 -15.79
N HIS A 635 1.42 7.53 -15.90
CA HIS A 635 1.97 6.69 -14.83
C HIS A 635 1.04 5.62 -14.24
N THR A 636 -0.26 5.89 -14.14
CA THR A 636 -1.19 5.00 -13.42
C THR A 636 -1.67 3.81 -14.26
N HIS A 637 -1.51 3.89 -15.59
CA HIS A 637 -2.15 3.03 -16.59
C HIS A 637 -3.69 2.87 -16.45
N ALA A 638 -4.32 3.73 -15.64
CA ALA A 638 -5.62 3.49 -15.03
C ALA A 638 -5.80 2.04 -14.51
N GLY A 639 -4.74 1.43 -13.97
CA GLY A 639 -4.72 0.03 -13.55
C GLY A 639 -4.94 -0.95 -14.71
N GLN A 640 -3.93 -1.07 -15.58
CA GLN A 640 -3.88 -1.91 -16.78
C GLN A 640 -4.59 -3.29 -16.66
N PHE A 641 -4.45 -3.95 -15.51
CA PHE A 641 -5.08 -5.22 -15.19
C PHE A 641 -6.31 -5.04 -14.30
N TYR A 642 -7.48 -5.56 -14.71
CA TYR A 642 -8.74 -5.42 -13.94
C TYR A 642 -8.64 -5.98 -12.52
N THR A 643 -7.73 -6.94 -12.31
CA THR A 643 -7.44 -7.56 -11.02
C THR A 643 -6.69 -6.66 -10.05
N VAL A 644 -5.96 -5.67 -10.57
CA VAL A 644 -5.13 -4.72 -9.81
C VAL A 644 -5.74 -3.31 -9.82
N ALA A 645 -6.59 -2.97 -10.80
CA ALA A 645 -7.22 -1.66 -10.93
C ALA A 645 -7.81 -1.08 -9.63
N PRO A 646 -8.62 -1.81 -8.82
CA PRO A 646 -9.14 -1.23 -7.57
C PRO A 646 -8.10 -1.18 -6.43
N ILE A 647 -6.93 -1.83 -6.54
CA ILE A 647 -5.78 -1.58 -5.64
C ILE A 647 -5.16 -0.24 -6.03
N VAL A 648 -4.83 -0.05 -7.32
CA VAL A 648 -4.20 1.17 -7.83
C VAL A 648 -5.07 2.39 -7.50
N TYR A 649 -6.39 2.28 -7.70
CA TYR A 649 -7.37 3.30 -7.30
C TYR A 649 -7.35 3.65 -5.81
N LEU A 650 -7.08 2.70 -4.92
CA LEU A 650 -7.05 2.92 -3.47
C LEU A 650 -5.67 3.35 -2.93
N MET A 651 -4.60 3.04 -3.67
CA MET A 651 -3.23 3.41 -3.30
C MET A 651 -2.82 4.78 -3.84
N LEU A 652 -3.30 5.18 -5.02
CA LEU A 652 -2.90 6.43 -5.66
C LEU A 652 -3.87 7.58 -5.30
N PRO A 653 -3.35 8.79 -5.02
CA PRO A 653 -4.19 9.96 -4.72
C PRO A 653 -4.98 10.45 -5.95
N TYR A 654 -4.50 10.12 -7.15
CA TYR A 654 -5.10 10.43 -8.44
C TYR A 654 -4.92 9.20 -9.33
N TYR A 655 -5.99 8.75 -9.98
CA TYR A 655 -6.04 7.45 -10.67
C TYR A 655 -6.25 7.62 -12.18
N TYR A 656 -7.32 8.29 -12.61
CA TYR A 656 -7.66 8.50 -14.01
C TYR A 656 -8.71 9.61 -14.13
N GLY A 657 -8.60 10.44 -15.17
CA GLY A 657 -9.54 11.52 -15.48
C GLY A 657 -9.09 12.89 -15.00
N LEU A 658 -10.04 13.85 -15.01
CA LEU A 658 -9.81 15.24 -14.64
C LEU A 658 -10.12 15.49 -13.16
N TYR A 659 -9.16 16.06 -12.46
CA TYR A 659 -9.20 16.43 -11.05
C TYR A 659 -9.01 17.94 -10.89
N ARG A 660 -9.57 18.51 -9.82
CA ARG A 660 -9.35 19.89 -9.42
C ARG A 660 -8.46 19.92 -8.17
N ILE A 661 -7.27 20.51 -8.29
CA ILE A 661 -6.26 20.55 -7.21
C ILE A 661 -6.46 21.80 -6.34
N SER A 662 -6.84 22.92 -6.96
CA SER A 662 -7.14 24.20 -6.29
C SER A 662 -8.28 24.94 -7.02
N SER A 663 -8.59 26.18 -6.60
CA SER A 663 -9.46 27.09 -7.37
C SER A 663 -8.97 27.29 -8.80
N GLU A 664 -7.66 27.31 -9.02
CA GLU A 664 -7.02 27.71 -10.28
C GLU A 664 -6.39 26.52 -11.04
N THR A 665 -5.94 25.48 -10.33
CA THR A 665 -5.17 24.37 -10.91
C THR A 665 -6.01 23.12 -11.12
N GLN A 666 -5.99 22.60 -12.34
CA GLN A 666 -6.54 21.31 -12.74
C GLN A 666 -5.41 20.28 -12.96
N LEU A 667 -5.70 19.00 -12.77
CA LEU A 667 -4.83 17.87 -13.10
C LEU A 667 -5.61 16.91 -14.00
N PHE A 668 -5.04 16.51 -15.13
CA PHE A 668 -5.56 15.43 -15.95
C PHE A 668 -4.61 14.23 -15.92
N VAL A 669 -5.17 13.04 -15.65
CA VAL A 669 -4.44 11.76 -15.63
C VAL A 669 -5.00 10.84 -16.72
N THR A 670 -4.19 10.53 -17.73
CA THR A 670 -4.53 9.57 -18.80
C THR A 670 -4.31 8.13 -18.33
N ALA A 671 -4.99 7.17 -18.97
CA ALA A 671 -4.77 5.74 -18.78
C ALA A 671 -3.54 5.19 -19.51
N GLY A 672 -2.77 6.04 -20.21
CA GLY A 672 -1.61 5.64 -21.00
C GLY A 672 -1.95 5.20 -22.43
N THR A 673 -1.03 5.42 -23.36
CA THR A 673 -1.25 5.18 -24.79
C THR A 673 -1.00 3.74 -25.21
N LEU A 674 -0.11 2.99 -24.55
CA LEU A 674 0.00 1.54 -24.70
C LEU A 674 -0.05 0.86 -23.32
N TYR A 675 0.85 -0.08 -23.06
CA TYR A 675 0.79 -0.99 -21.92
C TYR A 675 2.19 -1.38 -21.48
N GLN A 676 2.35 -1.63 -20.18
CA GLN A 676 3.59 -2.09 -19.58
C GLN A 676 3.59 -3.63 -19.46
N GLY A 677 4.70 -4.28 -19.81
CA GLY A 677 4.87 -5.71 -19.62
C GLY A 677 3.99 -6.56 -20.56
N ALA A 678 2.90 -7.16 -20.06
CA ALA A 678 2.05 -8.05 -20.88
C ALA A 678 1.11 -7.24 -21.80
N PRO A 679 0.90 -7.67 -23.07
CA PRO A 679 0.07 -6.96 -24.06
C PRO A 679 -1.42 -7.09 -23.76
N MET A 680 -1.88 -6.32 -22.77
CA MET A 680 -3.23 -6.38 -22.21
C MET A 680 -3.62 -5.02 -21.65
N LYS A 681 -4.84 -4.56 -21.95
CA LYS A 681 -5.46 -3.33 -21.44
C LYS A 681 -6.91 -3.66 -21.05
N MET A 682 -7.11 -3.99 -19.77
CA MET A 682 -8.28 -4.78 -19.33
C MET A 682 -9.52 -3.98 -18.91
N VAL A 683 -9.35 -2.71 -18.50
CA VAL A 683 -10.46 -1.85 -18.00
C VAL A 683 -10.65 -0.63 -18.88
N PHE A 684 -9.55 -0.03 -19.30
CA PHE A 684 -9.50 1.09 -20.23
C PHE A 684 -8.70 0.68 -21.45
N MET A 685 -9.03 1.25 -22.61
CA MET A 685 -8.28 1.03 -23.85
C MET A 685 -6.97 1.83 -23.87
N SER A 686 -6.10 1.46 -24.80
CA SER A 686 -4.97 2.28 -25.26
C SER A 686 -5.52 3.60 -25.81
N GLU A 687 -5.03 4.76 -25.36
CA GLU A 687 -5.67 6.05 -25.63
C GLU A 687 -4.73 7.20 -25.98
N ILE A 688 -5.22 8.09 -26.84
CA ILE A 688 -4.62 9.39 -27.17
C ILE A 688 -5.67 10.46 -26.90
N TRP A 689 -5.30 11.51 -26.17
CA TRP A 689 -6.23 12.58 -25.80
C TRP A 689 -5.97 13.85 -26.62
N ILE A 690 -6.98 14.31 -27.34
CA ILE A 690 -6.99 15.62 -27.98
C ILE A 690 -7.56 16.63 -26.98
N ILE A 691 -6.66 17.32 -26.29
CA ILE A 691 -6.98 18.32 -25.28
C ILE A 691 -7.23 19.64 -26.00
N LYS A 692 -8.48 20.13 -25.92
CA LYS A 692 -8.91 21.39 -26.52
C LYS A 692 -9.12 22.45 -25.46
N LEU A 693 -8.33 23.52 -25.50
CA LEU A 693 -8.34 24.56 -24.47
C LEU A 693 -9.35 25.66 -24.81
N TYR A 694 -10.06 26.16 -23.81
CA TYR A 694 -11.01 27.26 -23.95
C TYR A 694 -10.76 28.31 -22.87
N SER A 695 -10.90 29.58 -23.24
CA SER A 695 -10.83 30.67 -22.26
C SER A 695 -12.03 30.64 -21.31
N VAL A 696 -11.79 30.98 -20.05
CA VAL A 696 -12.85 31.38 -19.11
C VAL A 696 -13.03 32.90 -19.24
N SER A 697 -14.26 33.31 -19.53
CA SER A 697 -14.73 34.71 -19.50
C SER A 697 -14.96 35.21 -18.08
#